data_AF-A0A238WN48-F1
#
_entry.id   AF-A0A238WN48-F1
#
_cell.length_a   1.000
_cell.length_b   1.000
_cell.length_c   1.000
_cell.angle_alpha   90.00
_cell.angle_beta   90.00
_cell.angle_gamma   90.00
#
_symmetry.space_group_name_H-M   'P 1'
#
loop_
_entity.id
_entity.type
_entity.pdbx_description
1 polymer ?
#
loop_
_entity_poly.entity_id
_entity_poly.type
_entity_poly.pdbx_seq_one_letter_code
_entity_poly.pdbx_strand_id
1 'polypeptide(L)'
;MAKNLVIVESPAKAKTIEKFLGKDFQVESSFGHIADLPSKEIGINVDGDFMPKYAVPSDKKALVKKLKALAKKAETVWLASDEDREGEAIAWHLYEQLKLKDTATKRIVFHEITKKAILKAVENPRSIDYNLVNAQQARRVLDRLVGYELSPVLWRKVKGGLSAGRVQSVSVRLIVEREREIENFIPVASYKVVAEFTTSEGKKFKATLPKSFDTKKEAESFLNSCLGADFKVKDLQKKPAKKTPAAPFTTSTLQQEAARKLYFPVAKTMMIAQRLYESGFITYMRTDSVNLSDDCKNDAQQEITSSYGESYSFPRNFSNKSKGAQEAHEAIRPTNMSQQSVSVDYDQDRLYDLIWKRTIASQMSDAQLERTNVKISNSNNKNIFTANGEMIKFDGFLKVYLEGTDNEDEEQDGMLPTLTLGDYLNNEYITATERYSKAPYRYTEASLVKKLEELGIGRPSTYAPTISTIQRREYVVKGTVEGVERNYTQLKLENNSVYTNVLTEKVGSDKGKLVPTDIGNIVNDFLVENFANILDFGFTAKVESEFDDIAEGKEDWISMIKEFYTNFHPIVEDVAANAERAKGERLLGIDPDSGKNVYARLGRFGAMVQIGEATDEEKPKFASLQGDQTLNSITYEEAMDLFKLPKTIGDYEKEEVIVANGRFGPYIKYDTMFVSIPKDENPMSIDLERAIELIQEKQKADAPIAEHDGLPVQKGVGRFGPFLKWNGIYINVNKKYDFDNLSATDIVELIEDKKRKDIEKVLHNWEDEGIRVEKARWGRSNILKGKLKIELPKTVDATKLTLEEVKDIIEKKTPKKKTTKRKTKKK
;
A
#
# COMPACT_ATOMS: atom_id res chain seq x y z
N MET A 1 -22.05 -28.09 31.10
CA MET A 1 -20.98 -28.01 30.07
C MET A 1 -21.67 -27.83 28.73
N ALA A 2 -21.14 -26.97 27.86
CA ALA A 2 -21.72 -26.77 26.53
C ALA A 2 -21.71 -28.09 25.74
N LYS A 3 -22.82 -28.40 25.07
CA LYS A 3 -22.96 -29.61 24.25
C LYS A 3 -22.38 -29.42 22.84
N ASN A 4 -22.34 -28.18 22.37
CA ASN A 4 -21.90 -27.82 21.04
C ASN A 4 -20.60 -27.03 21.09
N LEU A 5 -19.66 -27.32 20.17
CA LEU A 5 -18.47 -26.50 19.94
C LEU A 5 -18.60 -25.80 18.59
N VAL A 6 -18.55 -24.48 18.56
CA VAL A 6 -18.48 -23.71 17.32
C VAL A 6 -17.05 -23.19 17.14
N ILE A 7 -16.49 -23.34 15.93
CA ILE A 7 -15.15 -22.84 15.61
C ILE A 7 -15.25 -21.78 14.50
N VAL A 8 -14.67 -20.62 14.77
CA VAL A 8 -14.61 -19.45 13.87
C VAL A 8 -13.18 -18.95 13.72
N GLU A 9 -12.90 -18.03 12.79
CA GLU A 9 -11.54 -17.56 12.52
C GLU A 9 -11.00 -16.61 13.57
N SER A 10 -11.84 -15.71 14.10
CA SER A 10 -11.38 -14.60 14.93
C SER A 10 -12.02 -14.57 16.32
N PRO A 11 -11.30 -14.08 17.35
CA PRO A 11 -11.85 -13.98 18.71
C PRO A 11 -13.02 -13.01 18.83
N ALA A 12 -13.07 -11.96 18.00
CA ALA A 12 -14.18 -10.99 18.00
C ALA A 12 -15.47 -11.67 17.52
N LYS A 13 -15.40 -12.35 16.37
CA LYS A 13 -16.50 -13.17 15.82
C LYS A 13 -16.97 -14.21 16.81
N ALA A 14 -16.04 -14.88 17.52
CA ALA A 14 -16.38 -15.88 18.52
C ALA A 14 -17.25 -15.30 19.64
N LYS A 15 -16.83 -14.15 20.21
CA LYS A 15 -17.59 -13.47 21.28
C LYS A 15 -18.97 -13.01 20.81
N THR A 16 -19.09 -12.51 19.58
CA THR A 16 -20.37 -12.04 19.04
C THR A 16 -21.34 -13.19 18.84
N ILE A 17 -20.89 -14.30 18.22
CA ILE A 17 -21.73 -15.47 17.95
C ILE A 17 -22.13 -16.19 19.24
N GLU A 18 -21.23 -16.30 20.23
CA GLU A 18 -21.52 -16.92 21.52
C GLU A 18 -22.68 -16.22 22.25
N LYS A 19 -22.75 -14.88 22.15
CA LYS A 19 -23.88 -14.09 22.71
C LYS A 19 -25.22 -14.44 22.07
N PHE A 20 -25.23 -14.81 20.78
CA PHE A 20 -26.48 -15.13 20.06
C PHE A 20 -26.95 -16.56 20.29
N LEU A 21 -26.01 -17.52 20.37
CA LEU A 21 -26.32 -18.95 20.52
C LEU A 21 -26.59 -19.37 21.97
N GLY A 22 -26.08 -18.63 22.95
CA GLY A 22 -26.35 -18.88 24.37
C GLY A 22 -25.53 -20.02 24.97
N LYS A 23 -25.95 -20.50 26.16
CA LYS A 23 -25.13 -21.34 27.05
C LYS A 23 -24.87 -22.77 26.57
N ASP A 24 -25.64 -23.25 25.58
CA ASP A 24 -25.49 -24.61 25.04
C ASP A 24 -24.34 -24.74 24.03
N PHE A 25 -23.78 -23.61 23.59
CA PHE A 25 -22.67 -23.51 22.65
C PHE A 25 -21.44 -22.91 23.34
N GLN A 26 -20.29 -23.52 23.12
CA GLN A 26 -18.98 -22.93 23.38
C GLN A 26 -18.40 -22.50 22.04
N VAL A 27 -18.00 -21.23 21.91
CA VAL A 27 -17.43 -20.71 20.65
C VAL A 27 -15.95 -20.42 20.81
N GLU A 28 -15.14 -20.97 19.92
CA GLU A 28 -13.67 -20.87 19.96
C GLU A 28 -13.11 -20.33 18.63
N SER A 29 -11.95 -19.69 18.71
CA SER A 29 -11.27 -19.13 17.55
C SER A 29 -10.09 -20.00 17.09
N SER A 30 -9.98 -20.24 15.78
CA SER A 30 -8.84 -20.88 15.13
C SER A 30 -7.67 -19.92 14.84
N PHE A 31 -7.89 -18.61 15.04
CA PHE A 31 -6.98 -17.54 14.66
C PHE A 31 -6.58 -17.62 13.17
N GLY A 32 -7.57 -17.89 12.30
CA GLY A 32 -7.40 -18.13 10.87
C GLY A 32 -6.98 -19.57 10.54
N HIS A 33 -6.12 -19.73 9.54
CA HIS A 33 -5.58 -21.03 9.11
C HIS A 33 -4.83 -21.74 10.24
N ILE A 34 -5.05 -23.07 10.34
CA ILE A 34 -4.36 -23.95 11.31
C ILE A 34 -3.41 -24.95 10.66
N ALA A 35 -3.43 -25.03 9.34
CA ALA A 35 -2.53 -25.82 8.51
C ALA A 35 -2.05 -24.94 7.35
N ASP A 36 -0.83 -25.16 6.90
CA ASP A 36 -0.30 -24.56 5.68
C ASP A 36 0.73 -25.53 5.07
N LEU A 37 1.14 -25.24 3.85
CA LEU A 37 2.28 -25.88 3.21
C LEU A 37 3.56 -25.62 4.02
N PRO A 38 4.46 -26.61 4.17
CA PRO A 38 5.74 -26.45 4.84
C PRO A 38 6.53 -25.23 4.38
N SER A 39 7.25 -24.60 5.30
CA SER A 39 8.00 -23.36 5.04
C SER A 39 9.40 -23.59 4.47
N LYS A 40 9.92 -24.83 4.52
CA LYS A 40 11.30 -25.19 4.14
C LYS A 40 11.40 -26.14 2.95
N GLU A 41 10.26 -26.58 2.42
CA GLU A 41 10.18 -27.46 1.25
C GLU A 41 9.01 -26.99 0.38
N ILE A 42 9.00 -27.38 -0.90
CA ILE A 42 7.94 -27.01 -1.83
C ILE A 42 6.57 -27.45 -1.30
N GLY A 43 6.51 -28.65 -0.71
CA GLY A 43 5.32 -29.20 -0.07
C GLY A 43 4.24 -29.66 -1.06
N ILE A 44 4.61 -29.85 -2.33
CA ILE A 44 3.73 -30.26 -3.43
C ILE A 44 4.36 -31.47 -4.12
N ASN A 45 3.56 -32.49 -4.42
CA ASN A 45 3.99 -33.67 -5.17
C ASN A 45 4.06 -33.39 -6.68
N VAL A 46 5.08 -32.63 -7.11
CA VAL A 46 5.24 -32.19 -8.51
C VAL A 46 5.49 -33.34 -9.50
N ASP A 47 6.04 -34.47 -9.03
CA ASP A 47 6.32 -35.64 -9.86
C ASP A 47 5.08 -36.56 -10.05
N GLY A 48 3.96 -36.23 -9.40
CA GLY A 48 2.77 -37.09 -9.39
C GLY A 48 1.46 -36.34 -9.65
N ASP A 49 0.70 -36.15 -8.58
CA ASP A 49 -0.67 -35.64 -8.61
C ASP A 49 -0.80 -34.19 -8.13
N PHE A 50 0.32 -33.50 -7.88
CA PHE A 50 0.35 -32.12 -7.37
C PHE A 50 -0.35 -31.94 -6.03
N MET A 51 -0.58 -33.03 -5.29
CA MET A 51 -1.23 -32.95 -3.99
C MET A 51 -0.36 -32.18 -2.97
N PRO A 52 -0.96 -31.20 -2.27
CA PRO A 52 -0.27 -30.46 -1.22
C PRO A 52 -0.12 -31.29 0.05
N LYS A 53 1.06 -31.22 0.65
CA LYS A 53 1.33 -31.78 1.98
C LYS A 53 1.11 -30.71 3.03
N TYR A 54 -0.08 -30.65 3.61
CA TYR A 54 -0.39 -29.71 4.69
C TYR A 54 0.20 -30.16 6.03
N ALA A 55 0.74 -29.21 6.79
CA ALA A 55 1.24 -29.45 8.15
C ALA A 55 0.79 -28.34 9.10
N VAL A 56 0.58 -28.69 10.37
CA VAL A 56 0.26 -27.72 11.43
C VAL A 56 1.52 -26.89 11.75
N PRO A 57 1.50 -25.56 11.54
CA PRO A 57 2.61 -24.68 11.89
C PRO A 57 2.97 -24.77 13.37
N SER A 58 4.25 -24.56 13.71
CA SER A 58 4.74 -24.78 15.08
C SER A 58 4.03 -23.93 16.14
N ASP A 59 3.66 -22.70 15.77
CA ASP A 59 2.93 -21.74 16.59
C ASP A 59 1.45 -22.12 16.79
N LYS A 60 0.87 -22.93 15.88
CA LYS A 60 -0.52 -23.38 15.94
C LYS A 60 -0.72 -24.71 16.67
N LYS A 61 0.35 -25.46 16.97
CA LYS A 61 0.27 -26.79 17.63
C LYS A 61 -0.48 -26.76 18.96
N ALA A 62 -0.25 -25.77 19.80
CA ALA A 62 -0.92 -25.64 21.10
C ALA A 62 -2.43 -25.40 20.92
N LEU A 63 -2.80 -24.56 19.95
CA LEU A 63 -4.19 -24.27 19.61
C LEU A 63 -4.90 -25.51 19.07
N VAL A 64 -4.30 -26.21 18.10
CA VAL A 64 -4.88 -27.45 17.55
C VAL A 64 -5.07 -28.51 18.63
N LYS A 65 -4.12 -28.63 19.57
CA LYS A 65 -4.26 -29.51 20.74
C LYS A 65 -5.46 -29.11 21.62
N LYS A 66 -5.66 -27.80 21.87
CA LYS A 66 -6.82 -27.27 22.60
C LYS A 66 -8.13 -27.60 21.89
N LEU A 67 -8.24 -27.23 20.61
CA LEU A 67 -9.45 -27.45 19.80
C LEU A 67 -9.80 -28.94 19.71
N LYS A 68 -8.81 -29.82 19.56
CA LYS A 68 -9.02 -31.27 19.53
C LYS A 68 -9.53 -31.82 20.86
N ALA A 69 -9.08 -31.27 21.98
CA ALA A 69 -9.57 -31.66 23.29
C ALA A 69 -11.03 -31.20 23.52
N LEU A 70 -11.39 -30.02 23.01
CA LEU A 70 -12.77 -29.52 23.07
C LEU A 70 -13.71 -30.28 22.12
N ALA A 71 -13.27 -30.53 20.89
CA ALA A 71 -14.04 -31.28 19.90
C ALA A 71 -14.40 -32.69 20.39
N LYS A 72 -13.51 -33.35 21.14
CA LYS A 72 -13.79 -34.66 21.76
C LYS A 72 -14.84 -34.63 22.87
N LYS A 73 -15.07 -33.46 23.49
CA LYS A 73 -16.05 -33.29 24.58
C LYS A 73 -17.41 -32.83 24.09
N ALA A 74 -17.47 -32.23 22.90
CA ALA A 74 -18.70 -31.76 22.29
C ALA A 74 -19.47 -32.92 21.65
N GLU A 75 -20.80 -32.84 21.70
CA GLU A 75 -21.72 -33.74 20.98
C GLU A 75 -21.69 -33.42 19.47
N THR A 76 -21.66 -32.13 19.12
CA THR A 76 -21.57 -31.65 17.73
C THR A 76 -20.53 -30.53 17.60
N VAL A 77 -19.73 -30.59 16.54
CA VAL A 77 -18.78 -29.52 16.16
C VAL A 77 -19.34 -28.74 14.97
N TRP A 78 -19.40 -27.43 15.09
CA TRP A 78 -19.91 -26.51 14.08
C TRP A 78 -18.77 -25.69 13.51
N LEU A 79 -18.53 -25.82 12.21
CA LEU A 79 -17.55 -25.03 11.47
C LEU A 79 -18.24 -23.79 10.91
N ALA A 80 -17.87 -22.62 11.40
CA ALA A 80 -18.55 -21.35 11.16
C ALA A 80 -17.59 -20.30 10.56
N SER A 81 -16.72 -20.75 9.68
CA SER A 81 -15.84 -19.88 8.91
C SER A 81 -16.60 -19.02 7.89
N ASP A 82 -15.97 -17.98 7.37
CA ASP A 82 -16.49 -17.10 6.33
C ASP A 82 -16.88 -17.92 5.08
N GLU A 83 -17.78 -17.38 4.28
CA GLU A 83 -18.37 -18.06 3.12
C GLU A 83 -17.57 -17.85 1.83
N ASP A 84 -16.27 -17.59 1.92
CA ASP A 84 -15.40 -17.58 0.75
C ASP A 84 -14.56 -18.86 0.66
N ARG A 85 -13.85 -19.03 -0.46
CA ARG A 85 -12.94 -20.17 -0.65
C ARG A 85 -11.87 -20.29 0.45
N GLU A 86 -11.45 -19.17 1.05
CA GLU A 86 -10.47 -19.18 2.15
C GLU A 86 -11.12 -19.72 3.44
N GLY A 87 -12.31 -19.27 3.78
CA GLY A 87 -13.09 -19.78 4.91
C GLY A 87 -13.47 -21.25 4.73
N GLU A 88 -13.81 -21.69 3.52
CA GLU A 88 -14.08 -23.09 3.24
C GLU A 88 -12.83 -23.97 3.40
N ALA A 89 -11.66 -23.51 2.94
CA ALA A 89 -10.38 -24.18 3.18
C ALA A 89 -10.02 -24.23 4.68
N ILE A 90 -10.32 -23.18 5.46
CA ILE A 90 -10.15 -23.20 6.92
C ILE A 90 -11.05 -24.26 7.56
N ALA A 91 -12.32 -24.35 7.16
CA ALA A 91 -13.24 -25.38 7.64
C ALA A 91 -12.71 -26.78 7.32
N TRP A 92 -12.25 -27.01 6.08
CA TRP A 92 -11.65 -28.28 5.68
C TRP A 92 -10.39 -28.61 6.47
N HIS A 93 -9.47 -27.67 6.66
CA HIS A 93 -8.29 -27.88 7.51
C HIS A 93 -8.66 -28.19 8.96
N LEU A 94 -9.67 -27.54 9.53
CA LEU A 94 -10.19 -27.86 10.86
C LEU A 94 -10.74 -29.29 10.91
N TYR A 95 -11.54 -29.68 9.91
CA TYR A 95 -12.09 -31.02 9.78
C TYR A 95 -10.98 -32.09 9.78
N GLU A 96 -10.00 -31.94 8.89
CA GLU A 96 -8.88 -32.87 8.71
C GLU A 96 -7.97 -32.94 9.95
N GLN A 97 -7.47 -31.80 10.43
CA GLN A 97 -6.46 -31.77 11.49
C GLN A 97 -7.03 -32.15 12.87
N LEU A 98 -8.29 -31.83 13.13
CA LEU A 98 -8.98 -32.24 14.35
C LEU A 98 -9.46 -33.70 14.28
N LYS A 99 -9.48 -34.31 13.08
CA LYS A 99 -10.00 -35.65 12.79
C LYS A 99 -11.49 -35.75 13.16
N LEU A 100 -12.27 -34.80 12.66
CA LEU A 100 -13.70 -34.75 12.88
C LEU A 100 -14.41 -35.87 12.09
N LYS A 101 -15.68 -36.11 12.40
CA LYS A 101 -16.51 -37.12 11.74
C LYS A 101 -17.76 -36.44 11.17
N ASP A 102 -18.20 -36.85 9.98
CA ASP A 102 -19.38 -36.27 9.32
C ASP A 102 -20.63 -36.32 10.18
N THR A 103 -20.85 -37.43 10.89
CA THR A 103 -22.03 -37.62 11.73
C THR A 103 -22.12 -36.67 12.92
N ALA A 104 -21.02 -36.01 13.30
CA ALA A 104 -20.93 -35.11 14.44
C ALA A 104 -20.40 -33.72 14.05
N THR A 105 -20.37 -33.40 12.75
CA THR A 105 -19.84 -32.13 12.25
C THR A 105 -20.84 -31.45 11.33
N LYS A 106 -21.00 -30.14 11.50
CA LYS A 106 -21.90 -29.30 10.68
C LYS A 106 -21.16 -28.08 10.18
N ARG A 107 -21.34 -27.69 8.92
CA ARG A 107 -20.83 -26.43 8.34
C ARG A 107 -21.98 -25.43 8.27
N ILE A 108 -21.80 -24.24 8.83
CA ILE A 108 -22.79 -23.16 8.76
C ILE A 108 -22.17 -21.93 8.09
N VAL A 109 -22.91 -21.28 7.21
CA VAL A 109 -22.46 -20.11 6.44
C VAL A 109 -23.41 -18.94 6.68
N PHE A 110 -22.89 -17.71 6.60
CA PHE A 110 -23.66 -16.49 6.81
C PHE A 110 -22.92 -15.27 6.23
N HIS A 111 -23.67 -14.35 5.63
CA HIS A 111 -23.14 -13.11 5.05
C HIS A 111 -23.12 -11.92 6.03
N GLU A 112 -23.78 -12.05 7.19
CA GLU A 112 -23.83 -11.04 8.26
C GLU A 112 -23.88 -11.72 9.63
N ILE A 113 -23.37 -11.02 10.66
CA ILE A 113 -23.33 -11.54 12.04
C ILE A 113 -24.48 -10.89 12.83
N THR A 114 -25.70 -11.29 12.49
CA THR A 114 -26.94 -10.90 13.20
C THR A 114 -27.54 -12.11 13.92
N LYS A 115 -28.32 -11.89 14.99
CA LYS A 115 -28.99 -12.99 15.70
C LYS A 115 -29.87 -13.82 14.76
N LYS A 116 -30.62 -13.17 13.86
CA LYS A 116 -31.49 -13.81 12.86
C LYS A 116 -30.69 -14.70 11.91
N ALA A 117 -29.62 -14.16 11.31
CA ALA A 117 -28.79 -14.89 10.36
C ALA A 117 -28.09 -16.10 11.00
N ILE A 118 -27.52 -15.92 12.19
CA ILE A 118 -26.80 -17.00 12.90
C ILE A 118 -27.74 -18.15 13.30
N LEU A 119 -28.94 -17.84 13.81
CA LEU A 119 -29.91 -18.88 14.16
C LEU A 119 -30.40 -19.63 12.90
N LYS A 120 -30.71 -18.91 11.82
CA LYS A 120 -31.07 -19.51 10.53
C LYS A 120 -29.97 -20.42 9.98
N ALA A 121 -28.71 -20.03 10.11
CA ALA A 121 -27.57 -20.82 9.67
C ALA A 121 -27.41 -22.12 10.48
N VAL A 122 -27.68 -22.08 11.79
CA VAL A 122 -27.67 -23.28 12.67
C VAL A 122 -28.83 -24.24 12.34
N GLU A 123 -29.99 -23.71 11.96
CA GLU A 123 -31.14 -24.50 11.52
C GLU A 123 -30.90 -25.18 10.17
N ASN A 124 -30.08 -24.58 9.30
CA ASN A 124 -29.83 -25.04 7.94
C ASN A 124 -28.32 -25.31 7.69
N PRO A 125 -27.70 -26.28 8.39
CA PRO A 125 -26.32 -26.62 8.16
C PRO A 125 -26.13 -27.30 6.80
N ARG A 126 -24.96 -27.10 6.20
CA ARG A 126 -24.51 -27.80 4.99
C ARG A 126 -23.29 -28.68 5.28
N SER A 127 -22.84 -29.42 4.27
CA SER A 127 -21.53 -30.08 4.26
C SER A 127 -20.44 -29.12 3.81
N ILE A 128 -19.17 -29.51 3.99
CA ILE A 128 -18.05 -28.79 3.38
C ILE A 128 -18.15 -28.89 1.87
N ASP A 129 -17.96 -27.76 1.21
CA ASP A 129 -17.96 -27.65 -0.24
C ASP A 129 -16.55 -27.88 -0.80
N TYR A 130 -16.31 -29.10 -1.29
CA TYR A 130 -15.00 -29.50 -1.78
C TYR A 130 -14.59 -28.78 -3.07
N ASN A 131 -15.52 -28.22 -3.86
CA ASN A 131 -15.17 -27.45 -5.05
C ASN A 131 -14.51 -26.13 -4.64
N LEU A 132 -15.08 -25.43 -3.66
CA LEU A 132 -14.48 -24.22 -3.07
C LEU A 132 -13.13 -24.50 -2.40
N VAL A 133 -13.02 -25.63 -1.69
CA VAL A 133 -11.73 -26.08 -1.12
C VAL A 133 -10.71 -26.31 -2.24
N ASN A 134 -11.09 -27.03 -3.30
CA ASN A 134 -10.22 -27.31 -4.44
C ASN A 134 -9.77 -26.04 -5.16
N ALA A 135 -10.66 -25.05 -5.35
CA ALA A 135 -10.30 -23.77 -5.93
C ALA A 135 -9.26 -23.02 -5.08
N GLN A 136 -9.40 -23.07 -3.75
CA GLN A 136 -8.40 -22.49 -2.84
C GLN A 136 -7.07 -23.25 -2.90
N GLN A 137 -7.11 -24.59 -2.92
CA GLN A 137 -5.93 -25.44 -3.05
C GLN A 137 -5.20 -25.17 -4.37
N ALA A 138 -5.92 -25.12 -5.49
CA ALA A 138 -5.39 -24.80 -6.81
C ALA A 138 -4.63 -23.47 -6.78
N ARG A 139 -5.26 -22.42 -6.25
CA ARG A 139 -4.62 -21.11 -6.07
C ARG A 139 -3.36 -21.21 -5.22
N ARG A 140 -3.45 -21.87 -4.07
CA ARG A 140 -2.34 -22.01 -3.11
C ARG A 140 -1.15 -22.76 -3.71
N VAL A 141 -1.43 -23.83 -4.47
CA VAL A 141 -0.45 -24.67 -5.15
C VAL A 141 0.19 -23.90 -6.30
N LEU A 142 -0.58 -23.29 -7.19
CA LEU A 142 -0.07 -22.50 -8.31
C LEU A 142 0.83 -21.36 -7.83
N ASP A 143 0.37 -20.56 -6.86
CA ASP A 143 1.14 -19.46 -6.31
C ASP A 143 2.42 -19.95 -5.61
N ARG A 144 2.39 -21.16 -5.01
CA ARG A 144 3.58 -21.81 -4.43
C ARG A 144 4.57 -22.24 -5.52
N LEU A 145 4.11 -22.85 -6.61
CA LEU A 145 4.95 -23.26 -7.73
C LEU A 145 5.66 -22.04 -8.32
N VAL A 146 4.91 -21.01 -8.71
CA VAL A 146 5.49 -19.76 -9.26
C VAL A 146 6.50 -19.15 -8.30
N GLY A 147 6.15 -19.01 -7.02
CA GLY A 147 7.03 -18.39 -6.04
C GLY A 147 8.31 -19.18 -5.77
N TYR A 148 8.21 -20.51 -5.67
CA TYR A 148 9.33 -21.39 -5.33
C TYR A 148 10.28 -21.59 -6.51
N GLU A 149 9.75 -21.62 -7.74
CA GLU A 149 10.52 -21.76 -8.98
C GLU A 149 11.20 -20.44 -9.40
N LEU A 150 10.48 -19.30 -9.36
CA LEU A 150 11.03 -18.02 -9.85
C LEU A 150 11.94 -17.31 -8.84
N SER A 151 11.71 -17.44 -7.54
CA SER A 151 12.51 -16.69 -6.56
C SER A 151 14.01 -17.05 -6.61
N PRO A 152 14.41 -18.34 -6.69
CA PRO A 152 15.81 -18.72 -6.87
C PRO A 152 16.44 -18.23 -8.18
N VAL A 153 15.64 -18.12 -9.25
CA VAL A 153 16.09 -17.52 -10.52
C VAL A 153 16.40 -16.04 -10.31
N LEU A 154 15.47 -15.28 -9.72
CA LEU A 154 15.71 -13.87 -9.38
C LEU A 154 16.89 -13.67 -8.43
N TRP A 155 17.13 -14.57 -7.48
CA TRP A 155 18.28 -14.47 -6.58
C TRP A 155 19.61 -14.62 -7.29
N ARG A 156 19.68 -15.53 -8.28
CA ARG A 156 20.88 -15.76 -9.09
C ARG A 156 21.08 -14.68 -10.14
N LYS A 157 20.01 -14.31 -10.84
CA LYS A 157 20.05 -13.46 -12.04
C LYS A 157 19.80 -11.98 -11.75
N VAL A 158 19.30 -11.60 -10.58
CA VAL A 158 19.04 -10.19 -10.21
C VAL A 158 19.69 -9.87 -8.86
N LYS A 159 19.00 -10.15 -7.75
CA LYS A 159 19.42 -9.84 -6.37
C LYS A 159 18.84 -10.87 -5.40
N GLY A 160 19.63 -11.27 -4.40
CA GLY A 160 19.17 -12.19 -3.36
C GLY A 160 18.05 -11.59 -2.49
N GLY A 161 17.07 -12.41 -2.10
CA GLY A 161 15.96 -12.03 -1.23
C GLY A 161 14.71 -11.48 -1.95
N LEU A 162 14.76 -11.41 -3.28
CA LEU A 162 13.61 -11.05 -4.12
C LEU A 162 12.54 -12.14 -4.17
N SER A 163 11.34 -11.80 -4.57
CA SER A 163 10.27 -12.78 -4.82
C SER A 163 9.45 -12.40 -6.02
N ALA A 164 8.97 -13.39 -6.76
CA ALA A 164 7.95 -13.23 -7.79
C ALA A 164 6.67 -13.94 -7.39
N GLY A 165 5.55 -13.45 -7.91
CA GLY A 165 4.25 -14.10 -7.80
C GLY A 165 3.39 -13.60 -8.95
N ARG A 166 2.50 -14.44 -9.47
CA ARG A 166 1.70 -14.16 -10.68
C ARG A 166 1.01 -12.79 -10.62
N VAL A 167 0.14 -12.57 -9.63
CA VAL A 167 -0.59 -11.30 -9.45
C VAL A 167 0.33 -10.15 -9.02
N GLN A 168 1.35 -10.45 -8.21
CA GLN A 168 2.30 -9.46 -7.71
C GLN A 168 3.11 -8.84 -8.85
N SER A 169 3.72 -9.66 -9.71
CA SER A 169 4.60 -9.22 -10.79
C SER A 169 3.81 -8.44 -11.84
N VAL A 170 2.59 -8.88 -12.16
CA VAL A 170 1.68 -8.15 -13.06
C VAL A 170 1.26 -6.78 -12.50
N SER A 171 1.04 -6.68 -11.19
CA SER A 171 0.73 -5.39 -10.55
C SER A 171 1.92 -4.42 -10.60
N VAL A 172 3.15 -4.92 -10.44
CA VAL A 172 4.36 -4.11 -10.64
C VAL A 172 4.46 -3.67 -12.09
N ARG A 173 4.22 -4.57 -13.04
CA ARG A 173 4.25 -4.28 -14.48
C ARG A 173 3.33 -3.12 -14.87
N LEU A 174 2.08 -3.09 -14.38
CA LEU A 174 1.15 -1.98 -14.65
C LEU A 174 1.72 -0.62 -14.22
N ILE A 175 2.43 -0.58 -13.09
CA ILE A 175 3.02 0.65 -12.57
C ILE A 175 4.25 1.04 -13.39
N VAL A 176 5.10 0.06 -13.76
CA VAL A 176 6.28 0.29 -14.62
C VAL A 176 5.87 0.79 -16.01
N GLU A 177 4.87 0.18 -16.63
CA GLU A 177 4.35 0.62 -17.93
C GLU A 177 3.75 2.03 -17.86
N ARG A 178 2.99 2.35 -16.79
CA ARG A 178 2.50 3.71 -16.55
C ARG A 178 3.64 4.73 -16.38
N GLU A 179 4.68 4.37 -15.65
CA GLU A 179 5.83 5.28 -15.47
C GLU A 179 6.51 5.56 -16.82
N ARG A 180 6.69 4.53 -17.65
CA ARG A 180 7.22 4.68 -19.01
C ARG A 180 6.32 5.53 -19.91
N GLU A 181 5.00 5.39 -19.81
CA GLU A 181 4.05 6.26 -20.52
C GLU A 181 4.25 7.73 -20.13
N ILE A 182 4.53 8.00 -18.85
CA ILE A 182 4.75 9.36 -18.33
C ILE A 182 6.11 9.91 -18.77
N GLU A 183 7.18 9.13 -18.63
CA GLU A 183 8.55 9.51 -19.00
C GLU A 183 8.67 9.82 -20.50
N ASN A 184 7.97 9.06 -21.35
CA ASN A 184 8.01 9.24 -22.81
C ASN A 184 6.99 10.27 -23.32
N PHE A 185 6.15 10.85 -22.46
CA PHE A 185 5.13 11.80 -22.88
C PHE A 185 5.72 13.20 -23.09
N ILE A 186 5.53 13.74 -24.29
CA ILE A 186 5.94 15.11 -24.63
C ILE A 186 4.71 16.03 -24.55
N PRO A 187 4.65 16.97 -23.58
CA PRO A 187 3.52 17.89 -23.45
C PRO A 187 3.43 18.85 -24.64
N VAL A 188 2.20 19.04 -25.14
CA VAL A 188 1.89 19.98 -26.23
C VAL A 188 1.14 21.16 -25.63
N ALA A 189 1.63 22.36 -25.88
CA ALA A 189 1.00 23.60 -25.44
C ALA A 189 -0.18 23.97 -26.34
N SER A 190 -1.22 24.54 -25.73
CA SER A 190 -2.37 25.14 -26.42
C SER A 190 -2.98 26.23 -25.53
N TYR A 191 -3.78 27.13 -26.10
CA TYR A 191 -4.39 28.25 -25.39
C TYR A 191 -5.90 27.99 -25.23
N LYS A 192 -6.31 27.61 -24.02
CA LYS A 192 -7.73 27.44 -23.64
C LYS A 192 -8.34 28.82 -23.38
N VAL A 193 -9.43 29.13 -24.08
CA VAL A 193 -10.11 30.42 -23.94
C VAL A 193 -11.33 30.30 -23.03
N VAL A 194 -11.39 31.17 -22.03
CA VAL A 194 -12.49 31.30 -21.07
C VAL A 194 -12.91 32.76 -20.96
N ALA A 195 -14.19 33.05 -21.15
CA ALA A 195 -14.79 34.36 -20.92
C ALA A 195 -15.67 34.33 -19.67
N GLU A 196 -15.65 35.40 -18.89
CA GLU A 196 -16.61 35.65 -17.82
C GLU A 196 -17.62 36.71 -18.27
N PHE A 197 -18.89 36.33 -18.26
CA PHE A 197 -20.00 37.17 -18.67
C PHE A 197 -20.88 37.54 -17.47
N THR A 198 -21.45 38.74 -17.53
CA THR A 198 -22.44 39.23 -16.57
C THR A 198 -23.77 39.45 -17.29
N THR A 199 -24.87 38.95 -16.70
CA THR A 199 -26.24 39.21 -17.20
C THR A 199 -26.69 40.64 -16.86
N SER A 200 -27.79 41.10 -17.45
CA SER A 200 -28.42 42.38 -17.09
C SER A 200 -28.83 42.48 -15.61
N GLU A 201 -29.08 41.33 -14.96
CA GLU A 201 -29.36 41.22 -13.53
C GLU A 201 -28.09 41.23 -12.64
N GLY A 202 -26.90 41.38 -13.23
CA GLY A 202 -25.64 41.41 -12.50
C GLY A 202 -25.10 40.03 -12.10
N LYS A 203 -25.65 38.93 -12.61
CA LYS A 203 -25.19 37.56 -12.31
C LYS A 203 -24.04 37.16 -13.23
N LYS A 204 -22.95 36.66 -12.65
CA LYS A 204 -21.73 36.27 -13.38
C LYS A 204 -21.70 34.77 -13.70
N PHE A 205 -21.17 34.41 -14.85
CA PHE A 205 -20.90 33.02 -15.23
C PHE A 205 -19.78 32.91 -16.26
N LYS A 206 -19.16 31.73 -16.36
CA LYS A 206 -18.07 31.47 -17.30
C LYS A 206 -18.57 30.70 -18.52
N ALA A 207 -17.98 31.01 -19.67
CA ALA A 207 -18.17 30.28 -20.92
C ALA A 207 -16.82 30.03 -21.59
N THR A 208 -16.69 28.94 -22.33
CA THR A 208 -15.43 28.53 -22.96
C THR A 208 -15.56 28.49 -24.47
N LEU A 209 -14.45 28.72 -25.18
CA LEU A 209 -14.40 28.43 -26.61
C LEU A 209 -14.15 26.92 -26.79
N PRO A 210 -14.97 26.17 -27.56
CA PRO A 210 -14.82 24.72 -27.67
C PRO A 210 -13.48 24.25 -28.27
N LYS A 211 -12.85 25.09 -29.10
CA LYS A 211 -11.55 24.81 -29.72
C LYS A 211 -10.48 25.73 -29.13
N SER A 212 -9.40 25.14 -28.63
CA SER A 212 -8.19 25.87 -28.21
C SER A 212 -7.38 26.35 -29.42
N PHE A 213 -6.50 27.33 -29.20
CA PHE A 213 -5.52 27.78 -30.19
C PHE A 213 -4.16 27.12 -29.97
N ASP A 214 -3.41 26.84 -31.03
CA ASP A 214 -2.13 26.13 -30.90
C ASP A 214 -0.98 27.10 -30.55
N THR A 215 -1.14 28.38 -30.88
CA THR A 215 -0.08 29.38 -30.68
C THR A 215 -0.57 30.63 -29.94
N LYS A 216 0.35 31.28 -29.23
CA LYS A 216 0.11 32.57 -28.57
C LYS A 216 -0.44 33.61 -29.55
N LYS A 217 0.11 33.68 -30.77
CA LYS A 217 -0.26 34.65 -31.81
C LYS A 217 -1.71 34.47 -32.27
N GLU A 218 -2.16 33.23 -32.43
CA GLU A 218 -3.56 32.95 -32.79
C GLU A 218 -4.51 33.33 -31.66
N ALA A 219 -4.18 32.98 -30.42
CA ALA A 219 -4.95 33.37 -29.25
C ALA A 219 -5.03 34.88 -29.07
N GLU A 220 -3.92 35.59 -29.28
CA GLU A 220 -3.85 37.06 -29.21
C GLU A 220 -4.65 37.71 -30.34
N SER A 221 -4.55 37.19 -31.56
CA SER A 221 -5.38 37.64 -32.70
C SER A 221 -6.87 37.48 -32.40
N PHE A 222 -7.26 36.36 -31.79
CA PHE A 222 -8.64 36.14 -31.37
C PHE A 222 -9.09 37.12 -30.28
N LEU A 223 -8.31 37.34 -29.22
CA LEU A 223 -8.63 38.33 -28.18
C LEU A 223 -8.78 39.74 -28.76
N ASN A 224 -7.86 40.15 -29.65
CA ASN A 224 -7.95 41.43 -30.33
C ASN A 224 -9.21 41.56 -31.20
N SER A 225 -9.64 40.47 -31.85
CA SER A 225 -10.91 40.48 -32.60
C SER A 225 -12.16 40.64 -31.72
N CYS A 226 -12.03 40.45 -30.41
CA CYS A 226 -13.13 40.63 -29.44
C CYS A 226 -13.17 42.05 -28.85
N LEU A 227 -12.25 42.95 -29.22
CA LEU A 227 -12.27 44.35 -28.80
C LEU A 227 -13.55 45.03 -29.27
N GLY A 228 -14.28 45.66 -28.35
CA GLY A 228 -15.56 46.33 -28.60
C GLY A 228 -16.67 45.41 -29.12
N ALA A 229 -16.56 44.10 -28.94
CA ALA A 229 -17.58 43.15 -29.39
C ALA A 229 -18.79 43.12 -28.46
N ASP A 230 -19.98 43.04 -29.06
CA ASP A 230 -21.21 42.74 -28.35
C ASP A 230 -21.42 41.22 -28.25
N PHE A 231 -21.80 40.76 -27.07
CA PHE A 231 -22.09 39.35 -26.80
C PHE A 231 -23.57 39.14 -26.55
N LYS A 232 -24.12 38.11 -27.20
CA LYS A 232 -25.53 37.75 -27.01
C LYS A 232 -25.76 36.24 -26.99
N VAL A 233 -26.76 35.81 -26.24
CA VAL A 233 -27.24 34.42 -26.25
C VAL A 233 -27.85 34.10 -27.61
N LYS A 234 -27.13 33.33 -28.43
CA LYS A 234 -27.53 32.94 -29.78
C LYS A 234 -28.41 31.69 -29.80
N ASP A 235 -28.14 30.75 -28.91
CA ASP A 235 -28.88 29.49 -28.77
C ASP A 235 -28.92 29.12 -27.28
N LEU A 236 -30.07 28.62 -26.84
CA LEU A 236 -30.30 28.20 -25.46
C LEU A 236 -31.09 26.90 -25.49
N GLN A 237 -30.41 25.79 -25.22
CA GLN A 237 -31.04 24.48 -25.20
C GLN A 237 -31.14 23.98 -23.77
N LYS A 238 -32.38 23.75 -23.32
CA LYS A 238 -32.66 23.06 -22.07
C LYS A 238 -33.05 21.63 -22.37
N LYS A 239 -32.33 20.68 -21.78
CA LYS A 239 -32.62 19.25 -21.94
C LYS A 239 -32.81 18.64 -20.55
N PRO A 240 -33.89 17.85 -20.33
CA PRO A 240 -33.98 17.05 -19.13
C PRO A 240 -32.80 16.09 -19.11
N ALA A 241 -32.16 15.99 -17.95
CA ALA A 241 -31.08 15.07 -17.69
C ALA A 241 -31.37 14.38 -16.36
N LYS A 242 -30.83 13.17 -16.19
CA LYS A 242 -30.95 12.46 -14.93
C LYS A 242 -29.60 11.89 -14.52
N LYS A 243 -29.36 11.87 -13.22
CA LYS A 243 -28.28 11.09 -12.61
C LYS A 243 -28.92 9.93 -11.85
N THR A 244 -28.42 8.73 -12.08
CA THR A 244 -28.85 7.52 -11.40
C THR A 244 -27.86 7.19 -10.29
N PRO A 245 -28.31 6.74 -9.11
CA PRO A 245 -27.40 6.36 -8.04
C PRO A 245 -26.50 5.22 -8.47
N ALA A 246 -25.29 5.24 -7.94
CA ALA A 246 -24.35 4.16 -8.15
C ALA A 246 -24.69 2.95 -7.27
N ALA A 247 -24.23 1.77 -7.70
CA ALA A 247 -24.55 0.51 -7.04
C ALA A 247 -24.01 0.44 -5.59
N PRO A 248 -24.59 -0.42 -4.73
CA PRO A 248 -24.02 -0.75 -3.42
C PRO A 248 -22.55 -1.14 -3.49
N PHE A 249 -21.83 -1.04 -2.37
CA PHE A 249 -20.40 -1.29 -2.36
C PHE A 249 -20.06 -2.76 -2.63
N THR A 250 -19.15 -2.96 -3.57
CA THR A 250 -18.26 -4.12 -3.63
C THR A 250 -16.98 -3.82 -2.86
N THR A 251 -16.10 -4.81 -2.73
CA THR A 251 -14.79 -4.64 -2.09
C THR A 251 -13.93 -3.59 -2.81
N SER A 252 -13.91 -3.64 -4.14
CA SER A 252 -13.12 -2.72 -4.97
C SER A 252 -13.65 -1.29 -4.83
N THR A 253 -14.96 -1.10 -4.99
CA THR A 253 -15.58 0.24 -4.93
C THR A 253 -15.51 0.84 -3.53
N LEU A 254 -15.60 0.03 -2.46
CA LEU A 254 -15.36 0.50 -1.09
C LEU A 254 -13.92 0.97 -0.89
N GLN A 255 -12.94 0.20 -1.37
CA GLN A 255 -11.52 0.58 -1.28
C GLN A 255 -11.25 1.89 -2.03
N GLN A 256 -11.86 2.08 -3.21
CA GLN A 256 -11.74 3.31 -4.00
C GLN A 256 -12.35 4.51 -3.28
N GLU A 257 -13.61 4.44 -2.86
CA GLU A 257 -14.29 5.58 -2.24
C GLU A 257 -13.73 5.90 -0.84
N ALA A 258 -13.28 4.90 -0.07
CA ALA A 258 -12.61 5.14 1.19
C ALA A 258 -11.25 5.85 1.01
N ALA A 259 -10.51 5.53 -0.06
CA ALA A 259 -9.29 6.27 -0.39
C ALA A 259 -9.59 7.71 -0.82
N ARG A 260 -10.63 7.93 -1.63
CA ARG A 260 -11.00 9.27 -2.12
C ARG A 260 -11.58 10.17 -1.03
N LYS A 261 -12.52 9.66 -0.24
CA LYS A 261 -13.30 10.46 0.73
C LYS A 261 -12.74 10.44 2.15
N LEU A 262 -12.08 9.34 2.52
CA LEU A 262 -11.55 9.16 3.88
C LEU A 262 -10.02 9.19 3.94
N TYR A 263 -9.34 9.25 2.79
CA TYR A 263 -7.88 9.15 2.66
C TYR A 263 -7.30 7.87 3.27
N PHE A 264 -8.10 6.79 3.30
CA PHE A 264 -7.68 5.51 3.86
C PHE A 264 -6.89 4.68 2.83
N PRO A 265 -5.68 4.18 3.18
CA PRO A 265 -5.02 3.15 2.41
C PRO A 265 -5.89 1.90 2.30
N VAL A 266 -5.78 1.14 1.21
CA VAL A 266 -6.66 -0.01 0.94
C VAL A 266 -6.56 -1.08 2.04
N ALA A 267 -5.36 -1.28 2.60
CA ALA A 267 -5.13 -2.20 3.72
C ALA A 267 -5.81 -1.73 5.01
N LYS A 268 -5.83 -0.41 5.27
CA LYS A 268 -6.53 0.17 6.41
C LYS A 268 -8.04 0.01 6.26
N THR A 269 -8.57 0.29 5.07
CA THR A 269 -10.00 0.10 4.76
C THR A 269 -10.44 -1.33 5.05
N MET A 270 -9.71 -2.34 4.58
CA MET A 270 -10.06 -3.74 4.81
C MET A 270 -9.96 -4.15 6.28
N MET A 271 -8.97 -3.64 7.02
CA MET A 271 -8.85 -3.88 8.46
C MET A 271 -10.06 -3.31 9.24
N ILE A 272 -10.50 -2.10 8.88
CA ILE A 272 -11.64 -1.44 9.53
C ILE A 272 -12.94 -2.16 9.16
N ALA A 273 -13.15 -2.47 7.88
CA ALA A 273 -14.31 -3.21 7.41
C ALA A 273 -14.42 -4.60 8.08
N GLN A 274 -13.30 -5.30 8.26
CA GLN A 274 -13.27 -6.56 9.01
C GLN A 274 -13.78 -6.39 10.45
N ARG A 275 -13.36 -5.33 11.16
CA ARG A 275 -13.82 -5.08 12.53
C ARG A 275 -15.31 -4.74 12.59
N LEU A 276 -15.81 -3.97 11.62
CA LEU A 276 -17.23 -3.66 11.51
C LEU A 276 -18.05 -4.94 11.25
N TYR A 277 -17.59 -5.82 10.36
CA TYR A 277 -18.23 -7.10 10.09
C TYR A 277 -18.23 -8.01 11.33
N GLU A 278 -17.09 -8.22 11.97
CA GLU A 278 -16.95 -9.07 13.17
C GLU A 278 -17.78 -8.57 14.37
N SER A 279 -18.08 -7.26 14.39
CA SER A 279 -18.95 -6.63 15.40
C SER A 279 -20.43 -6.67 15.00
N GLY A 280 -20.76 -7.14 13.80
CA GLY A 280 -22.13 -7.28 13.30
C GLY A 280 -22.74 -6.00 12.74
N PHE A 281 -21.95 -4.98 12.38
CA PHE A 281 -22.45 -3.70 11.84
C PHE A 281 -22.64 -3.70 10.33
N ILE A 282 -21.82 -4.45 9.59
CA ILE A 282 -21.91 -4.56 8.13
C ILE A 282 -21.93 -6.03 7.69
N THR A 283 -22.35 -6.27 6.46
CA THR A 283 -22.20 -7.55 5.75
C THR A 283 -20.73 -7.84 5.43
N TYR A 284 -20.47 -9.06 4.96
CA TYR A 284 -19.12 -9.52 4.63
C TYR A 284 -18.43 -8.60 3.60
N MET A 285 -17.24 -8.12 3.96
CA MET A 285 -16.54 -7.07 3.22
C MET A 285 -15.71 -7.56 2.02
N ARG A 286 -15.65 -8.88 1.78
CA ARG A 286 -14.95 -9.47 0.62
C ARG A 286 -15.97 -10.07 -0.34
N THR A 287 -16.58 -9.17 -1.09
CA THR A 287 -17.62 -9.44 -2.05
C THR A 287 -17.36 -8.66 -3.35
N ASP A 288 -17.67 -9.29 -4.47
CA ASP A 288 -17.78 -8.69 -5.80
C ASP A 288 -19.26 -8.42 -6.18
N SER A 289 -20.20 -8.78 -5.30
CA SER A 289 -21.64 -8.63 -5.52
C SER A 289 -22.13 -7.21 -5.20
N VAL A 290 -23.03 -6.71 -6.05
CA VAL A 290 -23.82 -5.50 -5.82
C VAL A 290 -25.24 -5.80 -5.36
N ASN A 291 -25.59 -7.08 -5.18
CA ASN A 291 -26.95 -7.50 -4.85
C ASN A 291 -27.32 -7.11 -3.42
N LEU A 292 -28.58 -6.73 -3.21
CA LEU A 292 -29.19 -6.54 -1.89
C LEU A 292 -30.37 -7.51 -1.73
N SER A 293 -30.48 -8.09 -0.55
CA SER A 293 -31.62 -8.93 -0.16
C SER A 293 -32.92 -8.13 -0.14
N ASP A 294 -34.06 -8.82 -0.29
CA ASP A 294 -35.37 -8.18 -0.23
C ASP A 294 -35.64 -7.55 1.14
N ASP A 295 -35.23 -8.22 2.23
CA ASP A 295 -35.27 -7.67 3.59
C ASP A 295 -34.52 -6.32 3.66
N CYS A 296 -33.29 -6.28 3.14
CA CYS A 296 -32.49 -5.05 3.10
C CYS A 296 -33.16 -3.93 2.29
N LYS A 297 -33.74 -4.24 1.12
CA LYS A 297 -34.40 -3.23 0.27
C LYS A 297 -35.64 -2.66 0.95
N ASN A 298 -36.41 -3.51 1.64
CA ASN A 298 -37.57 -3.09 2.42
C ASN A 298 -37.16 -2.19 3.59
N ASP A 299 -36.12 -2.55 4.33
CA ASP A 299 -35.59 -1.74 5.43
C ASP A 299 -35.05 -0.38 4.93
N ALA A 300 -34.35 -0.39 3.79
CA ALA A 300 -33.87 0.84 3.17
C ALA A 300 -35.03 1.74 2.70
N GLN A 301 -36.08 1.16 2.10
CA GLN A 301 -37.28 1.89 1.69
C GLN A 301 -37.96 2.56 2.89
N GLN A 302 -38.10 1.85 4.01
CA GLN A 302 -38.67 2.40 5.24
C GLN A 302 -37.82 3.56 5.78
N GLU A 303 -36.50 3.36 5.88
CA GLU A 303 -35.58 4.39 6.33
C GLU A 303 -35.65 5.63 5.43
N ILE A 304 -35.59 5.46 4.11
CA ILE A 304 -35.65 6.57 3.15
C ILE A 304 -36.98 7.33 3.26
N THR A 305 -38.10 6.60 3.34
CA THR A 305 -39.43 7.21 3.45
C THR A 305 -39.56 8.00 4.74
N SER A 306 -39.03 7.48 5.85
CA SER A 306 -39.08 8.15 7.16
C SER A 306 -38.16 9.37 7.26
N SER A 307 -36.96 9.30 6.68
CA SER A 307 -35.93 10.33 6.80
C SER A 307 -36.00 11.41 5.71
N TYR A 308 -36.46 11.07 4.50
CA TYR A 308 -36.45 11.97 3.34
C TYR A 308 -37.81 12.16 2.66
N GLY A 309 -38.75 11.23 2.86
CA GLY A 309 -40.08 11.24 2.26
C GLY A 309 -40.23 10.24 1.10
N GLU A 310 -41.48 9.87 0.81
CA GLU A 310 -41.84 8.83 -0.16
C GLU A 310 -41.29 9.09 -1.57
N SER A 311 -41.23 10.35 -2.02
CA SER A 311 -40.69 10.74 -3.32
C SER A 311 -39.20 10.39 -3.52
N TYR A 312 -38.46 10.21 -2.42
CA TYR A 312 -37.04 9.85 -2.46
C TYR A 312 -36.80 8.34 -2.51
N SER A 313 -37.80 7.51 -2.20
CA SER A 313 -37.65 6.06 -2.20
C SER A 313 -37.89 5.48 -3.59
N PHE A 314 -36.92 4.74 -4.10
CA PHE A 314 -37.07 3.96 -5.33
C PHE A 314 -36.22 2.69 -5.21
N PRO A 315 -36.77 1.58 -4.67
CA PRO A 315 -36.04 0.33 -4.54
C PRO A 315 -35.50 -0.16 -5.90
N ARG A 316 -34.23 -0.54 -5.95
CA ARG A 316 -33.52 -0.95 -7.18
C ARG A 316 -32.85 -2.29 -7.00
N ASN A 317 -32.89 -3.07 -8.09
CA ASN A 317 -32.00 -4.20 -8.26
C ASN A 317 -30.80 -3.77 -9.10
N PHE A 318 -29.61 -4.08 -8.61
CA PHE A 318 -28.37 -3.96 -9.36
C PHE A 318 -27.90 -5.36 -9.74
N SER A 319 -27.15 -5.48 -10.82
CA SER A 319 -26.55 -6.74 -11.27
C SER A 319 -25.08 -6.50 -11.61
N ASN A 320 -24.23 -7.48 -11.32
CA ASN A 320 -22.82 -7.45 -11.69
C ASN A 320 -22.64 -7.44 -13.22
N LYS A 321 -21.51 -6.88 -13.66
CA LYS A 321 -21.14 -6.87 -15.08
C LYS A 321 -20.44 -8.16 -15.54
N SER A 322 -19.86 -8.91 -14.60
CA SER A 322 -19.08 -10.13 -14.85
C SER A 322 -19.47 -11.20 -13.84
N LYS A 323 -19.70 -12.43 -14.34
CA LYS A 323 -19.99 -13.60 -13.49
C LYS A 323 -18.73 -14.08 -12.79
N GLY A 324 -18.83 -14.38 -11.49
CA GLY A 324 -17.78 -14.98 -10.68
C GLY A 324 -18.37 -15.91 -9.63
N ALA A 325 -17.61 -16.90 -9.16
CA ALA A 325 -18.07 -17.89 -8.19
C ALA A 325 -18.49 -17.27 -6.83
N GLN A 326 -18.17 -16.00 -6.57
CA GLN A 326 -18.55 -15.23 -5.38
C GLN A 326 -19.82 -14.37 -5.55
N GLU A 327 -20.54 -14.50 -6.67
CA GLU A 327 -21.81 -13.76 -6.89
C GLU A 327 -22.95 -14.14 -5.95
N ALA A 328 -22.84 -15.26 -5.22
CA ALA A 328 -23.81 -15.68 -4.21
C ALA A 328 -23.81 -14.79 -2.96
N HIS A 329 -22.84 -13.89 -2.80
CA HIS A 329 -22.74 -12.98 -1.68
C HIS A 329 -23.63 -11.74 -1.86
N GLU A 330 -23.89 -11.04 -0.76
CA GLU A 330 -24.53 -9.73 -0.77
C GLU A 330 -23.48 -8.61 -0.91
N ALA A 331 -23.91 -7.41 -1.30
CA ALA A 331 -23.06 -6.23 -1.28
C ALA A 331 -22.63 -5.85 0.15
N ILE A 332 -21.62 -5.00 0.26
CA ILE A 332 -21.20 -4.40 1.53
C ILE A 332 -22.22 -3.33 1.91
N ARG A 333 -22.97 -3.60 2.98
CA ARG A 333 -24.06 -2.77 3.48
C ARG A 333 -24.16 -2.81 5.01
N PRO A 334 -24.88 -1.89 5.65
CA PRO A 334 -25.26 -2.03 7.05
C PRO A 334 -26.14 -3.27 7.29
N THR A 335 -26.02 -3.87 8.47
CA THR A 335 -26.93 -4.92 8.96
C THR A 335 -28.23 -4.36 9.51
N ASN A 336 -28.27 -3.07 9.84
CA ASN A 336 -29.46 -2.35 10.30
C ASN A 336 -29.49 -0.97 9.63
N MET A 337 -30.50 -0.72 8.78
CA MET A 337 -30.62 0.54 8.03
C MET A 337 -31.05 1.73 8.90
N SER A 338 -31.76 1.49 10.00
CA SER A 338 -32.16 2.56 10.94
C SER A 338 -30.98 3.11 11.76
N GLN A 339 -29.85 2.40 11.78
CA GLN A 339 -28.66 2.82 12.48
C GLN A 339 -27.78 3.66 11.54
N GLN A 340 -27.84 4.98 11.66
CA GLN A 340 -27.08 5.90 10.78
C GLN A 340 -25.61 6.05 11.19
N SER A 341 -25.27 5.78 12.45
CA SER A 341 -23.91 5.85 13.00
C SER A 341 -23.66 4.77 14.05
N VAL A 342 -22.39 4.51 14.34
CA VAL A 342 -21.94 3.49 15.28
C VAL A 342 -21.05 4.12 16.35
N SER A 343 -21.36 3.89 17.62
CA SER A 343 -20.54 4.38 18.74
C SER A 343 -19.27 3.55 18.95
N VAL A 344 -18.36 3.64 17.98
CA VAL A 344 -17.06 2.95 17.94
C VAL A 344 -15.93 3.97 17.72
N ASP A 345 -14.72 3.47 17.43
CA ASP A 345 -13.59 4.33 17.07
C ASP A 345 -13.89 5.21 15.84
N TYR A 346 -13.31 6.42 15.82
CA TYR A 346 -13.58 7.45 14.81
C TYR A 346 -13.44 6.96 13.36
N ASP A 347 -12.40 6.19 13.05
CA ASP A 347 -12.20 5.71 11.68
C ASP A 347 -13.19 4.60 11.29
N GLN A 348 -13.68 3.82 12.26
CA GLN A 348 -14.73 2.83 12.04
C GLN A 348 -16.08 3.48 11.76
N ASP A 349 -16.45 4.51 12.53
CA ASP A 349 -17.70 5.24 12.32
C ASP A 349 -17.73 5.94 10.95
N ARG A 350 -16.61 6.56 10.54
CA ARG A 350 -16.50 7.16 9.20
C ARG A 350 -16.63 6.16 8.05
N LEU A 351 -16.05 4.97 8.17
CA LEU A 351 -16.20 3.94 7.14
C LEU A 351 -17.62 3.38 7.13
N TYR A 352 -18.24 3.21 8.30
CA TYR A 352 -19.63 2.80 8.43
C TYR A 352 -20.59 3.82 7.80
N ASP A 353 -20.44 5.11 8.13
CA ASP A 353 -21.22 6.22 7.53
C ASP A 353 -21.10 6.23 6.01
N LEU A 354 -19.90 6.03 5.47
CA LEU A 354 -19.68 5.92 4.03
C LEU A 354 -20.48 4.74 3.43
N ILE A 355 -20.41 3.56 4.05
CA ILE A 355 -21.14 2.36 3.64
C ILE A 355 -22.65 2.60 3.70
N TRP A 356 -23.15 3.14 4.81
CA TRP A 356 -24.57 3.45 5.02
C TRP A 356 -25.11 4.40 3.95
N LYS A 357 -24.41 5.53 3.73
CA LYS A 357 -24.82 6.52 2.72
C LYS A 357 -24.87 5.94 1.32
N ARG A 358 -23.89 5.10 0.95
CA ARG A 358 -23.88 4.44 -0.37
C ARG A 358 -25.04 3.46 -0.52
N THR A 359 -25.32 2.65 0.50
CA THR A 359 -26.44 1.71 0.46
C THR A 359 -27.78 2.43 0.35
N ILE A 360 -28.04 3.45 1.19
CA ILE A 360 -29.28 4.23 1.15
C ILE A 360 -29.43 4.94 -0.20
N ALA A 361 -28.39 5.65 -0.66
CA ALA A 361 -28.43 6.33 -1.95
C ALA A 361 -28.71 5.38 -3.13
N SER A 362 -28.20 4.14 -3.08
CA SER A 362 -28.46 3.14 -4.13
C SER A 362 -29.95 2.81 -4.28
N GLN A 363 -30.75 2.96 -3.22
CA GLN A 363 -32.18 2.67 -3.18
C GLN A 363 -33.05 3.93 -3.26
N MET A 364 -32.44 5.08 -3.59
CA MET A 364 -33.15 6.34 -3.76
C MET A 364 -33.52 6.63 -5.23
N SER A 365 -34.46 7.54 -5.41
CA SER A 365 -34.89 8.08 -6.70
C SER A 365 -33.75 8.75 -7.47
N ASP A 366 -33.84 8.71 -8.81
CA ASP A 366 -32.90 9.42 -9.71
C ASP A 366 -32.93 10.93 -9.38
N ALA A 367 -31.76 11.58 -9.43
CA ALA A 367 -31.72 13.03 -9.41
C ALA A 367 -32.18 13.56 -10.77
N GLN A 368 -33.19 14.43 -10.78
CA GLN A 368 -33.69 15.09 -11.99
C GLN A 368 -33.00 16.43 -12.16
N LEU A 369 -32.35 16.59 -13.30
CA LEU A 369 -31.56 17.76 -13.66
C LEU A 369 -32.13 18.40 -14.91
N GLU A 370 -31.91 19.70 -15.04
CA GLU A 370 -32.08 20.42 -16.30
C GLU A 370 -30.70 20.88 -16.77
N ARG A 371 -30.20 20.27 -17.84
CA ARG A 371 -28.96 20.70 -18.49
C ARG A 371 -29.28 21.85 -19.43
N THR A 372 -28.65 22.98 -19.17
CA THR A 372 -28.73 24.16 -20.04
C THR A 372 -27.42 24.30 -20.80
N ASN A 373 -27.48 24.19 -22.13
CA ASN A 373 -26.37 24.53 -23.01
C ASN A 373 -26.65 25.90 -23.64
N VAL A 374 -25.73 26.83 -23.43
CA VAL A 374 -25.81 28.20 -23.94
C VAL A 374 -24.74 28.38 -25.00
N LYS A 375 -25.11 28.92 -26.16
CA LYS A 375 -24.16 29.41 -27.17
C LYS A 375 -24.23 30.92 -27.23
N ILE A 376 -23.09 31.57 -27.08
CA ILE A 376 -22.95 33.01 -27.02
C ILE A 376 -22.19 33.45 -28.26
N SER A 377 -22.82 34.28 -29.09
CA SER A 377 -22.19 34.84 -30.29
C SER A 377 -21.48 36.15 -29.98
N ASN A 378 -20.41 36.39 -30.71
CA ASN A 378 -19.68 37.65 -30.79
C ASN A 378 -20.11 38.41 -32.07
N SER A 379 -20.26 39.74 -32.01
CA SER A 379 -20.60 40.58 -33.18
C SER A 379 -19.49 40.71 -34.22
N ASN A 380 -18.23 40.66 -33.80
CA ASN A 380 -17.05 41.00 -34.59
C ASN A 380 -16.42 39.78 -35.27
N ASN A 381 -16.74 38.56 -34.83
CA ASN A 381 -16.22 37.32 -35.43
C ASN A 381 -17.22 36.15 -35.35
N LYS A 382 -16.89 35.03 -35.99
CA LYS A 382 -17.78 33.85 -36.08
C LYS A 382 -17.64 32.87 -34.92
N ASN A 383 -16.75 33.13 -33.96
CA ASN A 383 -16.51 32.21 -32.85
C ASN A 383 -17.68 32.26 -31.87
N ILE A 384 -17.97 31.10 -31.27
CA ILE A 384 -19.11 30.91 -30.39
C ILE A 384 -18.61 30.36 -29.07
N PHE A 385 -18.81 31.12 -27.99
CA PHE A 385 -18.59 30.64 -26.65
C PHE A 385 -19.70 29.69 -26.25
N THR A 386 -19.36 28.64 -25.50
CA THR A 386 -20.29 27.65 -24.99
C THR A 386 -20.20 27.60 -23.47
N ALA A 387 -21.34 27.61 -22.81
CA ALA A 387 -21.44 27.37 -21.37
C ALA A 387 -22.45 26.25 -21.11
N ASN A 388 -22.10 25.36 -20.19
CA ASN A 388 -22.99 24.33 -19.70
C ASN A 388 -23.31 24.62 -18.24
N GLY A 389 -24.53 24.33 -17.84
CA GLY A 389 -24.93 24.37 -16.44
C GLY A 389 -25.97 23.31 -16.15
N GLU A 390 -25.90 22.78 -14.93
CA GLU A 390 -26.88 21.84 -14.40
C GLU A 390 -27.70 22.55 -13.31
N MET A 391 -29.02 22.54 -13.45
CA MET A 391 -29.93 22.92 -12.38
C MET A 391 -30.62 21.68 -11.83
N ILE A 392 -30.51 21.45 -10.52
CA ILE A 392 -31.20 20.36 -9.84
C ILE A 392 -32.68 20.70 -9.74
N LYS A 393 -33.54 19.94 -10.42
CA LYS A 393 -35.01 20.02 -10.27
C LYS A 393 -35.49 19.15 -9.11
N PHE A 394 -34.82 18.01 -8.92
CA PHE A 394 -35.02 17.11 -7.80
C PHE A 394 -33.68 16.44 -7.48
N ASP A 395 -33.21 16.58 -6.24
CA ASP A 395 -31.89 16.11 -5.80
C ASP A 395 -31.83 14.57 -5.68
N GLY A 396 -32.95 13.91 -5.39
CA GLY A 396 -33.01 12.45 -5.31
C GLY A 396 -31.90 11.89 -4.40
N PHE A 397 -31.15 10.90 -4.88
CA PHE A 397 -30.02 10.32 -4.15
C PHE A 397 -28.87 11.29 -3.81
N LEU A 398 -28.71 12.40 -4.56
CA LEU A 398 -27.63 13.38 -4.33
C LEU A 398 -27.73 14.07 -2.97
N LYS A 399 -28.92 14.02 -2.35
CA LYS A 399 -29.16 14.49 -0.99
C LYS A 399 -28.31 13.74 0.06
N VAL A 400 -27.94 12.50 -0.24
CA VAL A 400 -27.23 11.60 0.68
C VAL A 400 -25.81 11.30 0.22
N TYR A 401 -25.61 11.08 -1.08
CA TYR A 401 -24.33 10.59 -1.61
C TYR A 401 -24.04 11.08 -3.02
N LEU A 402 -22.79 11.49 -3.26
CA LEU A 402 -22.22 11.69 -4.58
C LEU A 402 -20.88 10.93 -4.67
N GLU A 403 -20.70 10.13 -5.71
CA GLU A 403 -19.45 9.39 -5.95
C GLU A 403 -18.30 10.34 -6.28
N GLY A 404 -17.10 10.05 -5.76
CA GLY A 404 -15.90 10.84 -6.06
C GLY A 404 -15.29 10.48 -7.42
N THR A 405 -14.63 11.45 -8.06
CA THR A 405 -13.78 11.22 -9.24
C THR A 405 -12.31 11.23 -8.82
N ASP A 406 -11.46 10.45 -9.51
CA ASP A 406 -10.01 10.39 -9.23
C ASP A 406 -9.25 11.65 -9.69
N ASN A 407 -9.88 12.46 -10.55
CA ASN A 407 -9.34 13.71 -11.08
C ASN A 407 -10.21 14.87 -10.63
N GLU A 408 -9.65 15.75 -9.78
CA GLU A 408 -10.28 17.00 -9.35
C GLU A 408 -10.36 18.04 -10.49
N ASP A 409 -9.62 17.83 -11.58
CA ASP A 409 -9.59 18.70 -12.76
C ASP A 409 -10.80 18.55 -13.70
N GLU A 410 -11.68 17.56 -13.48
CA GLU A 410 -12.97 17.52 -14.17
C GLU A 410 -13.83 18.65 -13.57
N GLU A 411 -13.74 19.85 -14.18
CA GLU A 411 -14.61 21.00 -13.87
C GLU A 411 -16.07 20.51 -13.86
N GLN A 412 -16.67 20.38 -12.67
CA GLN A 412 -18.12 20.25 -12.59
C GLN A 412 -18.73 21.51 -13.20
N ASP A 413 -19.61 21.34 -14.19
CA ASP A 413 -20.35 22.44 -14.79
C ASP A 413 -21.04 23.24 -13.68
N GLY A 414 -20.65 24.52 -13.54
CA GLY A 414 -21.21 25.42 -12.54
C GLY A 414 -22.70 25.68 -12.78
N MET A 415 -23.41 26.19 -11.76
CA MET A 415 -24.78 26.63 -11.96
C MET A 415 -24.81 27.85 -12.90
N LEU A 416 -25.57 27.75 -14.00
CA LEU A 416 -25.82 28.88 -14.87
C LEU A 416 -26.93 29.77 -14.29
N PRO A 417 -26.82 31.11 -14.43
CA PRO A 417 -27.93 32.00 -14.13
C PRO A 417 -29.10 31.74 -15.08
N THR A 418 -30.27 32.25 -14.72
CA THR A 418 -31.41 32.28 -15.64
C THR A 418 -31.04 33.13 -16.85
N LEU A 419 -31.11 32.52 -18.05
CA LEU A 419 -30.81 33.14 -19.33
C LEU A 419 -32.00 32.98 -20.26
N THR A 420 -32.20 33.98 -21.13
CA THR A 420 -33.18 33.97 -22.22
C THR A 420 -32.50 34.12 -23.58
N LEU A 421 -33.15 33.57 -24.61
CA LEU A 421 -32.65 33.66 -25.98
C LEU A 421 -32.61 35.12 -26.41
N GLY A 422 -31.47 35.58 -26.92
CA GLY A 422 -31.26 36.96 -27.34
C GLY A 422 -30.73 37.89 -26.26
N ASP A 423 -30.54 37.44 -25.02
CA ASP A 423 -29.98 38.27 -23.94
C ASP A 423 -28.62 38.84 -24.33
N TYR A 424 -28.45 40.14 -24.08
CA TYR A 424 -27.14 40.78 -24.13
C TYR A 424 -26.35 40.46 -22.87
N LEU A 425 -25.06 40.20 -23.06
CA LEU A 425 -24.13 39.82 -22.00
C LEU A 425 -22.98 40.81 -21.97
N ASN A 426 -22.68 41.32 -20.78
CA ASN A 426 -21.49 42.15 -20.58
C ASN A 426 -20.29 41.23 -20.42
N ASN A 427 -19.25 41.44 -21.22
CA ASN A 427 -17.97 40.74 -21.07
C ASN A 427 -17.15 41.44 -19.97
N GLU A 428 -16.90 40.75 -18.86
CA GLU A 428 -16.02 41.24 -17.80
C GLU A 428 -14.56 41.08 -18.23
N TYR A 429 -14.21 39.86 -18.66
CA TYR A 429 -12.90 39.55 -19.22
C TYR A 429 -12.93 38.29 -20.08
N ILE A 430 -11.99 38.21 -21.03
CA ILE A 430 -11.68 36.99 -21.78
C ILE A 430 -10.22 36.63 -21.53
N THR A 431 -9.97 35.41 -21.08
CA THR A 431 -8.61 34.88 -20.92
C THR A 431 -8.33 33.84 -21.99
N ALA A 432 -7.13 33.88 -22.57
CA ALA A 432 -6.55 32.75 -23.29
C ALA A 432 -5.35 32.27 -22.49
N THR A 433 -5.51 31.14 -21.82
CA THR A 433 -4.51 30.59 -20.90
C THR A 433 -3.76 29.46 -21.57
N GLU A 434 -2.43 29.54 -21.59
CA GLU A 434 -1.55 28.46 -22.02
C GLU A 434 -1.71 27.26 -21.09
N ARG A 435 -2.06 26.13 -21.68
CA ARG A 435 -2.30 24.84 -21.06
C ARG A 435 -1.54 23.78 -21.82
N TYR A 436 -1.12 22.75 -21.10
CA TYR A 436 -0.35 21.67 -21.68
C TYR A 436 -1.15 20.39 -21.59
N SER A 437 -1.05 19.56 -22.64
CA SER A 437 -1.52 18.19 -22.54
C SER A 437 -0.83 17.49 -21.36
N LYS A 438 -1.57 16.63 -20.67
CA LYS A 438 -1.10 15.92 -19.47
C LYS A 438 -0.77 14.48 -19.83
N ALA A 439 0.32 13.96 -19.27
CA ALA A 439 0.61 12.54 -19.29
C ALA A 439 -0.49 11.74 -18.54
N PRO A 440 -0.62 10.43 -18.79
CA PRO A 440 -1.48 9.57 -17.99
C PRO A 440 -1.13 9.68 -16.49
N TYR A 441 -2.13 9.75 -15.62
CA TYR A 441 -1.89 9.89 -14.19
C TYR A 441 -1.27 8.62 -13.59
N ARG A 442 -0.29 8.80 -12.68
CA ARG A 442 0.22 7.69 -11.86
C ARG A 442 -0.90 7.04 -11.07
N TYR A 443 -0.77 5.74 -10.82
CA TYR A 443 -1.73 5.02 -10.01
C TYR A 443 -1.70 5.48 -8.55
N THR A 444 -2.86 5.66 -7.95
CA THR A 444 -3.02 5.58 -6.49
C THR A 444 -3.27 4.11 -6.12
N GLU A 445 -3.28 3.77 -4.83
CA GLU A 445 -3.74 2.42 -4.44
C GLU A 445 -5.15 2.14 -4.98
N ALA A 446 -6.06 3.13 -4.91
CA ALA A 446 -7.43 3.00 -5.40
C ALA A 446 -7.53 2.82 -6.92
N SER A 447 -6.84 3.65 -7.71
CA SER A 447 -6.92 3.52 -9.17
C SER A 447 -6.18 2.28 -9.69
N LEU A 448 -5.20 1.75 -8.93
CA LEU A 448 -4.62 0.43 -9.19
C LEU A 448 -5.62 -0.70 -8.91
N VAL A 449 -6.35 -0.66 -7.78
CA VAL A 449 -7.42 -1.63 -7.50
C VAL A 449 -8.47 -1.63 -8.61
N LYS A 450 -8.93 -0.45 -9.03
CA LYS A 450 -9.84 -0.29 -10.16
C LYS A 450 -9.29 -0.95 -11.42
N LYS A 451 -8.02 -0.71 -11.75
CA LYS A 451 -7.40 -1.28 -12.95
C LYS A 451 -7.25 -2.80 -12.88
N LEU A 452 -6.89 -3.33 -11.71
CA LEU A 452 -6.80 -4.77 -11.47
C LEU A 452 -8.17 -5.45 -11.65
N GLU A 453 -9.22 -4.86 -11.11
CA GLU A 453 -10.61 -5.31 -11.30
C GLU A 453 -11.03 -5.28 -12.77
N GLU A 454 -10.80 -4.16 -13.49
CA GLU A 454 -11.12 -4.02 -14.92
C GLU A 454 -10.44 -5.07 -15.80
N LEU A 455 -9.22 -5.48 -15.44
CA LEU A 455 -8.46 -6.50 -16.16
C LEU A 455 -8.76 -7.93 -15.69
N GLY A 456 -9.65 -8.13 -14.71
CA GLY A 456 -9.92 -9.44 -14.12
C GLY A 456 -8.76 -10.03 -13.31
N ILE A 457 -7.79 -9.20 -12.93
CA ILE A 457 -6.59 -9.60 -12.19
C ILE A 457 -6.84 -9.43 -10.69
N GLY A 458 -6.71 -10.53 -9.95
CA GLY A 458 -6.99 -10.54 -8.52
C GLY A 458 -8.49 -10.56 -8.21
N ARG A 459 -8.81 -10.62 -6.93
CA ARG A 459 -10.17 -10.77 -6.39
C ARG A 459 -10.30 -9.94 -5.10
N PRO A 460 -11.51 -9.75 -4.54
CA PRO A 460 -11.74 -9.09 -3.25
C PRO A 460 -10.74 -9.42 -2.14
N SER A 461 -10.33 -10.69 -2.04
CA SER A 461 -9.37 -11.16 -1.05
C SER A 461 -7.91 -10.78 -1.32
N THR A 462 -7.55 -10.34 -2.53
CA THR A 462 -6.15 -10.18 -2.95
C THR A 462 -5.74 -8.77 -3.33
N TYR A 463 -6.65 -7.83 -3.57
CA TYR A 463 -6.30 -6.45 -3.92
C TYR A 463 -5.35 -5.79 -2.90
N ALA A 464 -5.80 -5.61 -1.66
CA ALA A 464 -5.01 -4.97 -0.62
C ALA A 464 -3.73 -5.76 -0.23
N PRO A 465 -3.75 -7.11 -0.11
CA PRO A 465 -2.54 -7.90 0.13
C PRO A 465 -1.49 -7.79 -0.98
N THR A 466 -1.91 -7.72 -2.24
CA THR A 466 -0.99 -7.57 -3.39
C THR A 466 -0.29 -6.23 -3.34
N ILE A 467 -1.05 -5.14 -3.18
CA ILE A 467 -0.53 -3.77 -3.07
C ILE A 467 0.41 -3.63 -1.86
N SER A 468 0.04 -4.23 -0.72
CA SER A 468 0.90 -4.25 0.47
C SER A 468 2.19 -5.04 0.24
N THR A 469 2.13 -6.11 -0.56
CA THR A 469 3.29 -6.96 -0.84
C THR A 469 4.28 -6.29 -1.76
N ILE A 470 3.83 -5.67 -2.87
CA ILE A 470 4.74 -4.95 -3.79
C ILE A 470 5.43 -3.77 -3.09
N GLN A 471 4.74 -3.09 -2.16
CA GLN A 471 5.33 -2.02 -1.34
C GLN A 471 6.32 -2.57 -0.31
N ARG A 472 5.95 -3.61 0.46
CA ARG A 472 6.84 -4.23 1.45
C ARG A 472 8.09 -4.84 0.84
N ARG A 473 8.03 -5.27 -0.42
CA ARG A 473 9.16 -5.79 -1.19
C ARG A 473 9.99 -4.70 -1.85
N GLU A 474 9.63 -3.43 -1.66
CA GLU A 474 10.29 -2.27 -2.24
C GLU A 474 10.32 -2.30 -3.77
N TYR A 475 9.39 -2.99 -4.44
CA TYR A 475 9.26 -2.88 -5.90
C TYR A 475 8.60 -1.57 -6.29
N VAL A 476 7.68 -1.11 -5.45
CA VAL A 476 6.90 0.10 -5.64
C VAL A 476 6.93 0.87 -4.34
N VAL A 477 7.03 2.19 -4.42
CA VAL A 477 6.97 3.09 -3.26
C VAL A 477 5.89 4.15 -3.48
N LYS A 478 5.52 4.86 -2.40
CA LYS A 478 4.74 6.08 -2.54
C LYS A 478 5.68 7.23 -2.89
N GLY A 479 5.38 7.90 -3.98
CA GLY A 479 6.07 9.12 -4.40
C GLY A 479 6.00 10.19 -3.32
N THR A 480 7.04 11.01 -3.28
CA THR A 480 7.27 12.09 -2.31
C THR A 480 7.64 13.40 -3.00
N VAL A 481 7.83 13.39 -4.32
CA VAL A 481 8.17 14.54 -5.14
C VAL A 481 6.96 15.45 -5.24
N GLU A 482 7.15 16.64 -4.70
CA GLU A 482 6.16 17.70 -4.66
C GLU A 482 5.86 18.26 -6.06
N GLY A 483 6.77 18.11 -7.02
CA GLY A 483 6.70 18.67 -8.37
C GLY A 483 7.47 19.98 -8.49
N VAL A 484 7.74 20.41 -9.73
CA VAL A 484 8.52 21.61 -10.06
C VAL A 484 7.61 22.74 -10.53
N GLU A 485 7.99 23.98 -10.25
CA GLU A 485 7.27 25.14 -10.79
C GLU A 485 7.63 25.36 -12.25
N ARG A 486 6.61 25.69 -13.06
CA ARG A 486 6.77 26.10 -14.46
C ARG A 486 5.95 27.35 -14.73
N ASN A 487 6.54 28.27 -15.49
CA ASN A 487 5.86 29.44 -16.01
C ASN A 487 4.93 29.06 -17.19
N TYR A 488 3.77 29.70 -17.26
CA TYR A 488 2.88 29.67 -18.41
C TYR A 488 2.29 31.05 -18.69
N THR A 489 1.92 31.28 -19.95
CA THR A 489 1.39 32.57 -20.39
C THR A 489 -0.13 32.62 -20.27
N GLN A 490 -0.67 33.73 -19.77
CA GLN A 490 -2.10 34.04 -19.88
C GLN A 490 -2.28 35.39 -20.56
N LEU A 491 -3.00 35.40 -21.68
CA LEU A 491 -3.49 36.62 -22.29
C LEU A 491 -4.85 36.96 -21.66
N LYS A 492 -5.06 38.21 -21.26
CA LYS A 492 -6.32 38.68 -20.69
C LYS A 492 -6.80 39.92 -21.43
N LEU A 493 -7.99 39.86 -22.00
CA LEU A 493 -8.76 40.99 -22.48
C LEU A 493 -9.67 41.49 -21.35
N GLU A 494 -9.48 42.73 -20.92
CA GLU A 494 -10.28 43.41 -19.90
C GLU A 494 -10.27 44.92 -20.18
N ASN A 495 -11.39 45.61 -19.96
CA ASN A 495 -11.53 47.05 -20.25
C ASN A 495 -11.06 47.44 -21.66
N ASN A 496 -11.41 46.61 -22.65
CA ASN A 496 -11.06 46.81 -24.06
C ASN A 496 -9.55 46.93 -24.34
N SER A 497 -8.72 46.27 -23.53
CA SER A 497 -7.27 46.18 -23.72
C SER A 497 -6.79 44.75 -23.45
N VAL A 498 -5.80 44.30 -24.20
CA VAL A 498 -5.21 42.95 -24.06
C VAL A 498 -3.88 43.06 -23.31
N TYR A 499 -3.75 42.28 -22.24
CA TYR A 499 -2.56 42.20 -21.40
C TYR A 499 -1.99 40.79 -21.44
N THR A 500 -0.66 40.68 -21.29
CA THR A 500 0.03 39.40 -21.12
C THR A 500 0.49 39.27 -19.68
N ASN A 501 0.06 38.20 -19.01
CA ASN A 501 0.53 37.80 -17.69
C ASN A 501 1.39 36.54 -17.82
N VAL A 502 2.45 36.46 -17.01
CA VAL A 502 3.20 35.23 -16.78
C VAL A 502 2.79 34.70 -15.41
N LEU A 503 2.26 33.49 -15.37
CA LEU A 503 1.79 32.82 -14.16
C LEU A 503 2.63 31.56 -13.93
N THR A 504 2.62 31.04 -12.71
CA THR A 504 3.30 29.80 -12.34
C THR A 504 2.29 28.71 -12.01
N GLU A 505 2.61 27.47 -12.38
CA GLU A 505 1.92 26.26 -11.92
C GLU A 505 2.93 25.19 -11.50
N LYS A 506 2.50 24.27 -10.64
CA LYS A 506 3.31 23.13 -10.21
C LYS A 506 2.99 21.92 -11.07
N VAL A 507 4.01 21.27 -11.62
CA VAL A 507 3.87 20.10 -12.50
C VAL A 507 4.75 18.94 -12.04
N GLY A 508 4.37 17.72 -12.43
CA GLY A 508 5.19 16.53 -12.21
C GLY A 508 5.17 15.94 -10.80
N SER A 509 4.27 16.38 -9.91
CA SER A 509 4.14 15.79 -8.57
C SER A 509 3.79 14.30 -8.63
N ASP A 510 4.48 13.50 -7.82
CA ASP A 510 4.17 12.08 -7.62
C ASP A 510 3.67 11.79 -6.18
N LYS A 511 3.53 12.84 -5.35
CA LYS A 511 3.24 12.70 -3.92
C LYS A 511 2.00 11.84 -3.66
N GLY A 512 2.19 10.77 -2.89
CA GLY A 512 1.13 9.83 -2.54
C GLY A 512 0.65 8.91 -3.68
N LYS A 513 1.28 8.99 -4.87
CA LYS A 513 1.06 8.07 -5.99
C LYS A 513 2.06 6.91 -5.93
N LEU A 514 1.75 5.81 -6.60
CA LEU A 514 2.61 4.64 -6.69
C LEU A 514 3.64 4.86 -7.79
N VAL A 515 4.92 4.72 -7.44
CA VAL A 515 6.07 4.90 -8.34
C VAL A 515 6.91 3.61 -8.31
N PRO A 516 7.36 3.09 -9.46
CA PRO A 516 8.24 1.93 -9.47
C PRO A 516 9.63 2.32 -8.99
N THR A 517 10.30 1.42 -8.27
CA THR A 517 11.72 1.59 -7.91
C THR A 517 12.63 1.02 -8.99
N ASP A 518 13.92 1.35 -8.94
CA ASP A 518 14.93 0.71 -9.79
C ASP A 518 14.90 -0.82 -9.72
N ILE A 519 14.72 -1.37 -8.52
CA ILE A 519 14.62 -2.82 -8.35
C ILE A 519 13.32 -3.36 -8.94
N GLY A 520 12.21 -2.62 -8.82
CA GLY A 520 10.94 -2.93 -9.47
C GLY A 520 11.07 -2.98 -10.99
N ASN A 521 11.72 -1.98 -11.58
CA ASN A 521 12.00 -1.91 -13.03
C ASN A 521 12.84 -3.10 -13.50
N ILE A 522 13.98 -3.36 -12.85
CA ILE A 522 14.88 -4.46 -13.25
C ILE A 522 14.19 -5.82 -13.12
N VAL A 523 13.44 -6.04 -12.03
CA VAL A 523 12.69 -7.29 -11.85
C VAL A 523 11.60 -7.42 -12.89
N ASN A 524 10.86 -6.35 -13.17
CA ASN A 524 9.86 -6.34 -14.23
C ASN A 524 10.47 -6.71 -15.57
N ASP A 525 11.55 -6.05 -15.97
CA ASP A 525 12.16 -6.24 -17.29
C ASP A 525 12.72 -7.65 -17.45
N PHE A 526 13.44 -8.14 -16.44
CA PHE A 526 13.93 -9.51 -16.44
C PHE A 526 12.77 -10.51 -16.57
N LEU A 527 11.68 -10.31 -15.84
CA LEU A 527 10.54 -11.21 -15.92
C LEU A 527 9.81 -11.08 -17.27
N VAL A 528 9.61 -9.87 -17.82
CA VAL A 528 8.93 -9.66 -19.10
C VAL A 528 9.71 -10.33 -20.24
N GLU A 529 11.03 -10.16 -20.24
CA GLU A 529 11.92 -10.73 -21.25
C GLU A 529 11.94 -12.27 -21.21
N ASN A 530 11.94 -12.87 -20.02
CA ASN A 530 12.17 -14.31 -19.84
C ASN A 530 10.90 -15.12 -19.56
N PHE A 531 9.81 -14.49 -19.13
CA PHE A 531 8.57 -15.14 -18.68
C PHE A 531 7.31 -14.42 -19.18
N ALA A 532 7.34 -13.95 -20.44
CA ALA A 532 6.29 -13.14 -21.05
C ALA A 532 4.86 -13.69 -20.84
N ASN A 533 4.66 -15.01 -21.02
CA ASN A 533 3.34 -15.65 -20.88
C ASN A 533 2.77 -15.52 -19.46
N ILE A 534 3.60 -15.63 -18.42
CA ILE A 534 3.14 -15.57 -17.01
C ILE A 534 2.80 -14.13 -16.62
N LEU A 535 3.49 -13.18 -17.22
CA LEU A 535 3.29 -11.74 -17.02
C LEU A 535 2.22 -11.15 -17.92
N ASP A 536 1.62 -11.94 -18.81
CA ASP A 536 0.51 -11.51 -19.61
C ASP A 536 -0.72 -11.24 -18.73
N PHE A 537 -1.40 -10.13 -18.99
CA PHE A 537 -2.59 -9.72 -18.25
C PHE A 537 -3.74 -10.69 -18.50
N GLY A 538 -3.92 -11.13 -19.74
CA GLY A 538 -4.95 -12.09 -20.15
C GLY A 538 -4.74 -13.46 -19.53
N PHE A 539 -3.50 -13.96 -19.50
CA PHE A 539 -3.14 -15.19 -18.80
C PHE A 539 -3.50 -15.14 -17.31
N THR A 540 -3.11 -14.05 -16.62
CA THR A 540 -3.41 -13.91 -15.19
C THR A 540 -4.91 -13.85 -14.91
N ALA A 541 -5.67 -13.17 -15.77
CA ALA A 541 -7.13 -13.12 -15.69
C ALA A 541 -7.77 -14.49 -15.96
N LYS A 542 -7.29 -15.23 -16.97
CA LYS A 542 -7.73 -16.60 -17.30
C LYS A 542 -7.56 -17.54 -16.10
N VAL A 543 -6.38 -17.54 -15.48
CA VAL A 543 -6.11 -18.36 -14.28
C VAL A 543 -7.06 -18.04 -13.13
N GLU A 544 -7.42 -16.77 -12.93
CA GLU A 544 -8.40 -16.44 -11.91
C GLU A 544 -9.82 -16.92 -12.28
N SER A 545 -10.18 -16.94 -13.56
CA SER A 545 -11.45 -17.52 -14.05
C SER A 545 -11.47 -19.04 -13.88
N GLU A 546 -10.38 -19.73 -14.17
CA GLU A 546 -10.25 -21.19 -13.96
C GLU A 546 -10.44 -21.55 -12.48
N PHE A 547 -9.97 -20.72 -11.54
CA PHE A 547 -10.29 -20.93 -10.12
C PHE A 547 -11.78 -20.77 -9.80
N ASP A 548 -12.49 -19.88 -10.52
CA ASP A 548 -13.93 -19.73 -10.37
C ASP A 548 -14.68 -20.93 -10.99
N ASP A 549 -14.21 -21.45 -12.14
CA ASP A 549 -14.74 -22.68 -12.75
C ASP A 549 -14.51 -23.92 -11.88
N ILE A 550 -13.35 -24.04 -11.22
CA ILE A 550 -13.08 -25.08 -10.20
C ILE A 550 -14.05 -24.93 -9.02
N ALA A 551 -14.29 -23.70 -8.54
CA ALA A 551 -15.21 -23.45 -7.43
C ALA A 551 -16.65 -23.84 -7.78
N GLU A 552 -17.04 -23.73 -9.05
CA GLU A 552 -18.34 -24.15 -9.57
C GLU A 552 -18.39 -25.65 -9.95
N GLY A 553 -17.27 -26.37 -9.84
CA GLY A 553 -17.17 -27.79 -10.17
C GLY A 553 -17.14 -28.09 -11.68
N LYS A 554 -16.82 -27.08 -12.51
CA LYS A 554 -16.74 -27.19 -13.97
C LYS A 554 -15.37 -27.67 -14.46
N GLU A 555 -14.34 -27.52 -13.63
CA GLU A 555 -12.95 -27.82 -13.99
C GLU A 555 -12.24 -28.64 -12.90
N ASP A 556 -11.40 -29.59 -13.34
CA ASP A 556 -10.55 -30.39 -12.45
C ASP A 556 -9.26 -29.62 -12.14
N TRP A 557 -9.07 -29.32 -10.85
CA TRP A 557 -7.98 -28.46 -10.42
C TRP A 557 -6.59 -29.10 -10.59
N ILE A 558 -6.45 -30.42 -10.50
CA ILE A 558 -5.16 -31.11 -10.67
C ILE A 558 -4.73 -31.01 -12.13
N SER A 559 -5.66 -31.20 -13.05
CA SER A 559 -5.45 -31.12 -14.49
C SER A 559 -5.02 -29.72 -14.90
N MET A 560 -5.70 -28.70 -14.39
CA MET A 560 -5.34 -27.28 -14.57
C MET A 560 -3.90 -26.99 -14.07
N ILE A 561 -3.54 -27.46 -12.88
CA ILE A 561 -2.18 -27.26 -12.33
C ILE A 561 -1.12 -28.01 -13.16
N LYS A 562 -1.42 -29.24 -13.62
CA LYS A 562 -0.54 -30.04 -14.47
C LYS A 562 -0.26 -29.34 -15.79
N GLU A 563 -1.30 -28.83 -16.44
CA GLU A 563 -1.18 -28.09 -17.71
C GLU A 563 -0.32 -26.84 -17.53
N PHE A 564 -0.58 -26.07 -16.46
CA PHE A 564 0.24 -24.91 -16.12
C PHE A 564 1.72 -25.30 -15.93
N TYR A 565 2.01 -26.27 -15.06
CA TYR A 565 3.38 -26.60 -14.67
C TYR A 565 4.18 -27.20 -15.84
N THR A 566 3.55 -28.00 -16.70
CA THR A 566 4.19 -28.62 -17.88
C THR A 566 4.72 -27.56 -18.85
N ASN A 567 4.00 -26.44 -19.01
CA ASN A 567 4.44 -25.33 -19.86
C ASN A 567 5.38 -24.37 -19.14
N PHE A 568 5.23 -24.24 -17.82
CA PHE A 568 5.97 -23.27 -17.02
C PHE A 568 7.39 -23.75 -16.65
N HIS A 569 7.52 -24.96 -16.12
CA HIS A 569 8.78 -25.45 -15.54
C HIS A 569 9.94 -25.52 -16.54
N PRO A 570 9.76 -25.98 -17.79
CA PRO A 570 10.86 -25.99 -18.77
C PRO A 570 11.44 -24.59 -19.04
N ILE A 571 10.61 -23.55 -19.02
CA ILE A 571 11.05 -22.15 -19.19
C ILE A 571 11.90 -21.73 -17.98
N VAL A 572 11.50 -22.12 -16.76
CA VAL A 572 12.28 -21.83 -15.54
C VAL A 572 13.67 -22.45 -15.61
N GLU A 573 13.77 -23.71 -16.02
CA GLU A 573 15.05 -24.42 -16.16
C GLU A 573 15.95 -23.77 -17.21
N ASP A 574 15.38 -23.44 -18.37
CA ASP A 574 16.11 -22.76 -19.45
C ASP A 574 16.65 -21.40 -18.99
N VAL A 575 15.79 -20.54 -18.43
CA VAL A 575 16.18 -19.21 -17.94
C VAL A 575 17.19 -19.32 -16.79
N ALA A 576 17.02 -20.29 -15.89
CA ALA A 576 17.97 -20.56 -14.82
C ALA A 576 19.38 -20.87 -15.34
N ALA A 577 19.48 -21.67 -16.41
CA ALA A 577 20.73 -22.07 -17.02
C ALA A 577 21.31 -20.95 -17.90
N ASN A 578 20.50 -20.40 -18.79
CA ASN A 578 20.97 -19.67 -19.97
C ASN A 578 20.80 -18.15 -19.89
N ALA A 579 19.84 -17.63 -19.12
CA ALA A 579 19.59 -16.20 -19.11
C ALA A 579 20.76 -15.41 -18.52
N GLU A 580 21.05 -14.24 -19.07
CA GLU A 580 22.06 -13.36 -18.50
C GLU A 580 21.61 -12.81 -17.14
N ARG A 581 22.60 -12.39 -16.34
CA ARG A 581 22.28 -11.67 -15.11
C ARG A 581 21.73 -10.30 -15.50
N ALA A 582 20.55 -9.94 -15.02
CA ALA A 582 20.06 -8.57 -15.10
C ALA A 582 20.99 -7.67 -14.26
N LYS A 583 21.92 -7.02 -14.93
CA LYS A 583 22.87 -6.11 -14.28
C LYS A 583 22.21 -4.78 -13.92
N GLY A 584 21.08 -4.47 -14.58
CA GLY A 584 20.41 -3.17 -14.46
C GLY A 584 21.40 -2.04 -14.71
N GLU A 585 22.29 -2.22 -15.70
CA GLU A 585 23.37 -1.28 -16.00
C GLU A 585 23.02 -0.47 -17.23
N ARG A 586 23.21 0.84 -17.13
CA ARG A 586 23.07 1.79 -18.22
C ARG A 586 24.37 2.55 -18.37
N LEU A 587 24.98 2.45 -19.55
CA LEU A 587 26.14 3.27 -19.90
C LEU A 587 25.65 4.71 -20.07
N LEU A 588 26.22 5.63 -19.28
CA LEU A 588 25.92 7.06 -19.34
C LEU A 588 26.89 7.79 -20.28
N GLY A 589 28.14 7.33 -20.36
CA GLY A 589 29.17 7.95 -21.18
C GLY A 589 30.58 7.50 -20.78
N ILE A 590 31.57 8.30 -21.17
CA ILE A 590 32.99 8.08 -20.87
C ILE A 590 33.47 9.27 -20.04
N ASP A 591 34.19 8.99 -18.94
CA ASP A 591 34.83 10.00 -18.10
C ASP A 591 36.02 10.63 -18.85
N PRO A 592 36.03 11.95 -19.11
CA PRO A 592 37.08 12.59 -19.90
C PRO A 592 38.46 12.55 -19.22
N ASP A 593 38.50 12.52 -17.88
CA ASP A 593 39.74 12.55 -17.12
C ASP A 593 40.45 11.19 -17.11
N SER A 594 39.70 10.09 -16.91
CA SER A 594 40.27 8.74 -16.86
C SER A 594 40.13 7.94 -18.15
N GLY A 595 39.30 8.38 -19.10
CA GLY A 595 38.98 7.66 -20.33
C GLY A 595 38.10 6.41 -20.11
N LYS A 596 37.51 6.26 -18.92
CA LYS A 596 36.79 5.05 -18.51
C LYS A 596 35.28 5.19 -18.65
N ASN A 597 34.58 4.07 -18.85
CA ASN A 597 33.13 4.04 -18.92
C ASN A 597 32.47 4.45 -17.60
N VAL A 598 31.37 5.19 -17.71
CA VAL A 598 30.52 5.61 -16.58
C VAL A 598 29.17 4.89 -16.69
N TYR A 599 28.83 4.09 -15.68
CA TYR A 599 27.61 3.29 -15.63
C TYR A 599 26.72 3.71 -14.47
N ALA A 600 25.41 3.90 -14.70
CA ALA A 600 24.40 3.76 -13.66
C ALA A 600 24.06 2.28 -13.52
N ARG A 601 24.11 1.73 -12.30
CA ARG A 601 23.85 0.29 -12.07
C ARG A 601 23.28 -0.02 -10.70
N LEU A 602 22.67 -1.20 -10.57
CA LEU A 602 22.29 -1.74 -9.27
C LEU A 602 23.49 -2.42 -8.57
N GLY A 603 23.93 -1.84 -7.46
CA GLY A 603 24.92 -2.42 -6.55
C GLY A 603 24.31 -3.27 -5.43
N ARG A 604 25.17 -3.82 -4.57
CA ARG A 604 24.71 -4.61 -3.39
C ARG A 604 23.86 -3.77 -2.43
N PHE A 605 24.15 -2.47 -2.33
CA PHE A 605 23.54 -1.56 -1.36
C PHE A 605 22.50 -0.60 -1.96
N GLY A 606 22.17 -0.73 -3.24
CA GLY A 606 21.24 0.17 -3.92
C GLY A 606 21.75 0.59 -5.29
N ALA A 607 21.02 1.48 -5.95
CA ALA A 607 21.45 2.10 -7.21
C ALA A 607 22.69 2.97 -6.97
N MET A 608 23.64 2.90 -7.90
CA MET A 608 24.90 3.65 -7.84
C MET A 608 25.44 3.94 -9.24
N VAL A 609 26.28 4.96 -9.33
CA VAL A 609 27.14 5.23 -10.48
C VAL A 609 28.51 4.57 -10.26
N GLN A 610 29.08 4.01 -11.32
CA GLN A 610 30.40 3.40 -11.36
C GLN A 610 31.23 4.04 -12.48
N ILE A 611 32.47 4.45 -12.17
CA ILE A 611 33.48 4.84 -13.17
C ILE A 611 34.54 3.75 -13.26
N GLY A 612 34.81 3.25 -14.47
CA GLY A 612 35.74 2.15 -14.72
C GLY A 612 35.15 0.77 -14.50
N GLU A 613 35.88 -0.26 -14.88
CA GLU A 613 35.47 -1.67 -14.81
C GLU A 613 36.33 -2.47 -13.84
N ALA A 614 35.84 -3.63 -13.39
CA ALA A 614 36.59 -4.48 -12.48
C ALA A 614 37.84 -5.12 -13.13
N THR A 615 37.92 -5.08 -14.46
CA THR A 615 39.03 -5.55 -15.28
C THR A 615 40.14 -4.52 -15.44
N ASP A 616 39.91 -3.27 -15.04
CA ASP A 616 40.89 -2.19 -15.13
C ASP A 616 42.01 -2.37 -14.10
N GLU A 617 43.21 -1.85 -14.39
CA GLU A 617 44.34 -1.87 -13.43
C GLU A 617 44.02 -1.07 -12.16
N GLU A 618 43.30 0.04 -12.31
CA GLU A 618 42.82 0.84 -11.19
C GLU A 618 41.41 0.42 -10.79
N LYS A 619 41.15 0.37 -9.48
CA LYS A 619 39.84 -0.02 -8.96
C LYS A 619 38.75 0.96 -9.42
N PRO A 620 37.56 0.46 -9.78
CA PRO A 620 36.43 1.31 -10.14
C PRO A 620 36.03 2.21 -8.96
N LYS A 621 35.62 3.43 -9.30
CA LYS A 621 35.07 4.40 -8.34
C LYS A 621 33.55 4.25 -8.30
N PHE A 622 32.96 4.48 -7.13
CA PHE A 622 31.52 4.36 -6.93
C PHE A 622 30.93 5.57 -6.22
N ALA A 623 29.73 5.96 -6.63
CA ALA A 623 28.92 6.95 -5.92
C ALA A 623 27.45 6.50 -5.91
N SER A 624 26.78 6.62 -4.76
CA SER A 624 25.36 6.24 -4.65
C SER A 624 24.45 7.29 -5.27
N LEU A 625 23.37 6.86 -5.93
CA LEU A 625 22.32 7.79 -6.39
C LEU A 625 21.67 8.49 -5.18
N GLN A 626 21.23 9.73 -5.37
CA GLN A 626 20.68 10.60 -4.33
C GLN A 626 19.24 11.04 -4.66
N GLY A 627 18.45 11.36 -3.63
CA GLY A 627 17.12 11.95 -3.80
C GLY A 627 16.17 11.13 -4.67
N ASP A 628 15.68 11.77 -5.73
CA ASP A 628 14.76 11.26 -6.76
C ASP A 628 15.49 10.68 -8.00
N GLN A 629 16.82 10.64 -7.99
CA GLN A 629 17.59 10.04 -9.07
C GLN A 629 17.29 8.55 -9.18
N THR A 630 17.01 8.09 -10.40
CA THR A 630 16.81 6.67 -10.72
C THR A 630 17.83 6.23 -11.76
N LEU A 631 18.01 4.92 -11.91
CA LEU A 631 18.87 4.37 -12.96
C LEU A 631 18.42 4.75 -14.37
N ASN A 632 17.13 5.05 -14.54
CA ASN A 632 16.51 5.41 -15.82
C ASN A 632 16.49 6.92 -16.07
N SER A 633 16.53 7.76 -15.04
CA SER A 633 16.45 9.21 -15.22
C SER A 633 17.81 9.92 -15.13
N ILE A 634 18.78 9.38 -14.39
CA ILE A 634 20.04 10.09 -14.09
C ILE A 634 20.88 10.44 -15.34
N THR A 635 21.18 11.72 -15.54
CA THR A 635 22.03 12.16 -16.66
C THR A 635 23.51 11.89 -16.40
N TYR A 636 24.34 11.98 -17.44
CA TYR A 636 25.79 11.86 -17.27
C TYR A 636 26.33 12.96 -16.35
N GLU A 637 25.86 14.19 -16.53
CA GLU A 637 26.26 15.36 -15.76
C GLU A 637 25.93 15.19 -14.27
N GLU A 638 24.68 14.79 -13.97
CA GLU A 638 24.23 14.49 -12.60
C GLU A 638 25.04 13.35 -11.97
N ALA A 639 25.36 12.32 -12.75
CA ALA A 639 26.15 11.19 -12.30
C ALA A 639 27.58 11.58 -11.93
N MET A 640 28.20 12.47 -12.70
CA MET A 640 29.54 12.99 -12.42
C MET A 640 29.55 13.91 -11.19
N ASP A 641 28.48 14.65 -10.94
CA ASP A 641 28.34 15.48 -9.74
C ASP A 641 28.42 14.66 -8.45
N LEU A 642 27.93 13.42 -8.45
CA LEU A 642 28.00 12.52 -7.29
C LEU A 642 29.44 12.19 -6.86
N PHE A 643 30.42 12.29 -7.77
CA PHE A 643 31.84 12.04 -7.49
C PHE A 643 32.59 13.27 -6.98
N LYS A 644 31.94 14.44 -6.93
CA LYS A 644 32.52 15.65 -6.30
C LYS A 644 32.55 15.55 -4.77
N LEU A 645 31.90 14.55 -4.18
CA LEU A 645 31.93 14.27 -2.75
C LEU A 645 33.02 13.24 -2.41
N PRO A 646 33.79 13.40 -1.32
CA PRO A 646 33.63 14.42 -0.28
C PRO A 646 34.09 15.83 -0.70
N LYS A 647 33.35 16.86 -0.28
CA LYS A 647 33.64 18.27 -0.55
C LYS A 647 33.82 19.04 0.76
N THR A 648 34.95 19.72 0.92
CA THR A 648 35.15 20.70 2.00
C THR A 648 34.37 21.97 1.67
N ILE A 649 33.51 22.40 2.59
CA ILE A 649 32.62 23.57 2.39
C ILE A 649 33.04 24.80 3.20
N GLY A 650 34.01 24.65 4.10
CA GLY A 650 34.61 25.73 4.87
C GLY A 650 35.11 25.26 6.23
N ASP A 651 35.50 26.22 7.08
CA ASP A 651 35.95 25.97 8.45
C ASP A 651 34.91 26.51 9.45
N TYR A 652 34.63 25.73 10.50
CA TYR A 652 33.79 26.15 11.62
C TYR A 652 34.53 25.89 12.94
N GLU A 653 34.69 26.92 13.77
CA GLU A 653 35.47 26.85 15.03
C GLU A 653 36.89 26.25 14.88
N LYS A 654 37.55 26.52 13.74
CA LYS A 654 38.89 26.04 13.35
C LYS A 654 38.97 24.56 12.93
N GLU A 655 37.84 23.91 12.73
CA GLU A 655 37.77 22.54 12.20
C GLU A 655 37.10 22.54 10.82
N GLU A 656 37.62 21.72 9.90
CA GLU A 656 37.07 21.60 8.56
C GLU A 656 35.68 20.97 8.58
N VAL A 657 34.77 21.55 7.81
CA VAL A 657 33.43 21.01 7.57
C VAL A 657 33.42 20.34 6.20
N ILE A 658 33.18 19.03 6.18
CA ILE A 658 33.20 18.22 4.95
C ILE A 658 31.83 17.59 4.74
N VAL A 659 31.25 17.80 3.57
CA VAL A 659 30.08 17.05 3.12
C VAL A 659 30.54 15.79 2.40
N ALA A 660 30.04 14.62 2.80
CA ALA A 660 30.46 13.34 2.27
C ALA A 660 29.31 12.34 2.18
N ASN A 661 29.50 11.29 1.37
CA ASN A 661 28.58 10.17 1.29
C ASN A 661 29.08 8.97 2.11
N GLY A 662 28.22 8.45 2.99
CA GLY A 662 28.51 7.31 3.83
C GLY A 662 27.60 6.12 3.51
N ARG A 663 27.85 4.98 4.16
CA ARG A 663 27.04 3.75 4.00
C ARG A 663 25.55 3.96 4.31
N PHE A 664 25.22 4.93 5.16
CA PHE A 664 23.86 5.17 5.65
C PHE A 664 23.19 6.39 5.02
N GLY A 665 23.85 7.03 4.05
CA GLY A 665 23.41 8.28 3.43
C GLY A 665 24.46 9.39 3.52
N PRO A 666 24.13 10.57 2.97
CA PRO A 666 24.98 11.75 3.05
C PRO A 666 25.10 12.27 4.48
N TYR A 667 26.27 12.81 4.82
CA TYR A 667 26.56 13.35 6.13
C TYR A 667 27.55 14.51 6.06
N ILE A 668 27.48 15.39 7.05
CA ILE A 668 28.50 16.38 7.35
C ILE A 668 29.45 15.75 8.37
N LYS A 669 30.74 15.77 8.05
CA LYS A 669 31.82 15.46 8.98
C LYS A 669 32.33 16.77 9.57
N TYR A 670 32.36 16.83 10.88
CA TYR A 670 32.89 17.96 11.63
C TYR A 670 33.68 17.43 12.83
N ASP A 671 35.00 17.61 12.84
CA ASP A 671 35.93 16.96 13.79
C ASP A 671 35.67 15.43 13.89
N THR A 672 35.17 14.97 15.04
CA THR A 672 34.80 13.58 15.33
C THR A 672 33.31 13.29 15.14
N MET A 673 32.52 14.33 14.85
CA MET A 673 31.07 14.27 14.68
C MET A 673 30.67 13.93 13.24
N PHE A 674 29.63 13.11 13.14
CA PHE A 674 28.97 12.74 11.90
C PHE A 674 27.51 13.18 12.01
N VAL A 675 27.14 14.20 11.25
CA VAL A 675 25.78 14.76 11.23
C VAL A 675 25.09 14.28 9.96
N SER A 676 24.01 13.51 10.08
CA SER A 676 23.26 13.05 8.91
C SER A 676 22.55 14.23 8.24
N ILE A 677 22.68 14.34 6.92
CA ILE A 677 21.91 15.30 6.13
C ILE A 677 20.49 14.74 5.98
N PRO A 678 19.42 15.54 6.16
CA PRO A 678 18.04 15.12 5.94
C PRO A 678 17.84 14.52 4.54
N LYS A 679 16.93 13.55 4.41
CA LYS A 679 16.76 12.77 3.16
C LYS A 679 16.21 13.60 1.99
N ASP A 680 15.54 14.70 2.32
CA ASP A 680 14.92 15.66 1.42
C ASP A 680 15.85 16.81 1.02
N GLU A 681 17.04 16.90 1.61
CA GLU A 681 18.05 17.89 1.25
C GLU A 681 19.10 17.31 0.30
N ASN A 682 19.46 18.09 -0.73
CA ASN A 682 20.52 17.71 -1.66
C ASN A 682 21.89 17.99 -1.01
N PRO A 683 22.76 16.98 -0.81
CA PRO A 683 24.08 17.16 -0.22
C PRO A 683 24.97 18.14 -1.00
N MET A 684 24.76 18.26 -2.30
CA MET A 684 25.52 19.18 -3.16
C MET A 684 25.14 20.65 -2.96
N SER A 685 23.92 20.92 -2.49
CA SER A 685 23.44 22.29 -2.22
C SER A 685 23.70 22.74 -0.78
N ILE A 686 24.24 21.86 0.09
CA ILE A 686 24.58 22.24 1.46
C ILE A 686 25.76 23.21 1.43
N ASP A 687 25.49 24.44 1.88
CA ASP A 687 26.50 25.45 2.14
C ASP A 687 26.96 25.41 3.61
N LEU A 688 27.94 26.27 3.94
CA LEU A 688 28.51 26.34 5.28
C LEU A 688 27.47 26.76 6.32
N GLU A 689 26.55 27.66 6.00
CA GLU A 689 25.51 28.13 6.92
C GLU A 689 24.57 26.99 7.31
N ARG A 690 24.00 26.28 6.33
CA ARG A 690 23.12 25.14 6.58
C ARG A 690 23.85 24.01 7.31
N ALA A 691 25.13 23.79 6.99
CA ALA A 691 25.92 22.78 7.69
C ALA A 691 26.14 23.14 9.17
N ILE A 692 26.40 24.41 9.48
CA ILE A 692 26.53 24.89 10.86
C ILE A 692 25.22 24.70 11.63
N GLU A 693 24.07 25.01 11.02
CA GLU A 693 22.75 24.77 11.65
C GLU A 693 22.58 23.29 12.05
N LEU A 694 22.84 22.37 11.11
CA LEU A 694 22.73 20.93 11.36
C LEU A 694 23.73 20.44 12.43
N ILE A 695 24.96 20.99 12.43
CA ILE A 695 25.96 20.71 13.47
C ILE A 695 25.46 21.18 14.84
N GLN A 696 24.92 22.40 14.94
CA GLN A 696 24.41 22.95 16.19
C GLN A 696 23.18 22.19 16.70
N GLU A 697 22.26 21.80 15.82
CA GLU A 697 21.13 20.93 16.17
C GLU A 697 21.63 19.60 16.75
N LYS A 698 22.64 19.00 16.12
CA LYS A 698 23.23 17.75 16.58
C LYS A 698 23.96 17.91 17.92
N GLN A 699 24.73 18.99 18.09
CA GLN A 699 25.39 19.33 19.36
C GLN A 699 24.36 19.54 20.48
N LYS A 700 23.25 20.22 20.20
CA LYS A 700 22.16 20.42 21.16
C LYS A 700 21.45 19.10 21.50
N ALA A 701 21.25 18.23 20.52
CA ALA A 701 20.67 16.91 20.74
C ALA A 701 21.59 15.99 21.56
N ASP A 702 22.91 16.09 21.34
CA ASP A 702 23.91 15.31 22.06
C ASP A 702 24.38 15.99 23.38
N ALA A 703 23.85 17.17 23.71
CA ALA A 703 24.16 17.87 24.94
C ALA A 703 23.71 17.05 26.16
N PRO A 704 24.52 17.00 27.23
CA PRO A 704 24.11 16.35 28.47
C PRO A 704 22.87 17.04 29.04
N ILE A 705 21.82 16.27 29.31
CA ILE A 705 20.61 16.77 29.98
C ILE A 705 20.71 16.69 31.50
N ALA A 706 21.68 15.92 32.01
CA ALA A 706 22.00 15.78 33.43
C ALA A 706 23.40 15.19 33.58
N GLU A 707 23.88 15.13 34.82
CA GLU A 707 25.09 14.43 35.22
C GLU A 707 24.73 13.43 36.33
N HIS A 708 25.29 12.22 36.24
CA HIS A 708 25.14 11.19 37.27
C HIS A 708 26.49 10.49 37.49
N ASP A 709 26.93 10.37 38.73
CA ASP A 709 28.26 9.86 39.13
C ASP A 709 29.45 10.47 38.34
N GLY A 710 29.43 11.79 38.09
CA GLY A 710 30.52 12.46 37.36
C GLY A 710 30.51 12.23 35.84
N LEU A 711 29.46 11.59 35.31
CA LEU A 711 29.35 11.24 33.89
C LEU A 711 28.09 11.86 33.26
N PRO A 712 28.18 12.36 32.02
CA PRO A 712 27.06 13.00 31.35
C PRO A 712 25.96 12.01 30.97
N VAL A 713 24.71 12.44 31.10
CA VAL A 713 23.52 11.73 30.65
C VAL A 713 22.98 12.41 29.40
N GLN A 714 22.86 11.67 28.30
CA GLN A 714 22.27 12.14 27.04
C GLN A 714 20.90 11.49 26.83
N LYS A 715 19.93 12.18 26.21
CA LYS A 715 18.68 11.56 25.74
C LYS A 715 18.65 11.40 24.23
N GLY A 716 17.95 10.39 23.74
CA GLY A 716 17.78 10.16 22.30
C GLY A 716 16.64 9.22 21.97
N VAL A 717 16.32 9.08 20.68
CA VAL A 717 15.28 8.16 20.18
C VAL A 717 15.91 7.19 19.20
N GLY A 718 15.75 5.89 19.45
CA GLY A 718 16.29 4.83 18.60
C GLY A 718 15.20 3.93 18.01
N ARG A 719 15.62 2.90 17.28
CA ARG A 719 14.71 1.87 16.70
C ARG A 719 13.77 1.17 17.69
N PHE A 720 14.01 1.31 19.00
CA PHE A 720 13.24 0.71 20.07
C PHE A 720 12.54 1.75 20.98
N GLY A 721 12.41 2.99 20.50
CA GLY A 721 11.82 4.10 21.25
C GLY A 721 12.84 4.97 21.98
N PRO A 722 12.36 5.88 22.86
CA PRO A 722 13.20 6.82 23.60
C PRO A 722 14.14 6.14 24.60
N PHE A 723 15.33 6.70 24.79
CA PHE A 723 16.35 6.19 25.68
C PHE A 723 17.20 7.30 26.33
N LEU A 724 17.80 6.98 27.48
CA LEU A 724 18.93 7.69 28.08
C LEU A 724 20.23 6.95 27.80
N LYS A 725 21.32 7.67 27.56
CA LYS A 725 22.67 7.14 27.40
C LYS A 725 23.54 7.70 28.51
N TRP A 726 24.08 6.81 29.34
CA TRP A 726 24.93 7.15 30.48
C TRP A 726 26.00 6.07 30.65
N ASN A 727 27.27 6.47 30.80
CA ASN A 727 28.43 5.56 30.89
C ASN A 727 28.48 4.45 29.80
N GLY A 728 28.10 4.80 28.56
CA GLY A 728 28.01 3.84 27.45
C GLY A 728 26.83 2.85 27.50
N ILE A 729 25.98 2.94 28.54
CA ILE A 729 24.77 2.13 28.71
C ILE A 729 23.57 2.86 28.11
N TYR A 730 22.73 2.12 27.37
CA TYR A 730 21.46 2.62 26.85
C TYR A 730 20.30 2.14 27.74
N ILE A 731 19.52 3.07 28.26
CA ILE A 731 18.41 2.87 29.21
C ILE A 731 17.12 3.26 28.50
N ASN A 732 16.21 2.32 28.27
CA ASN A 732 14.94 2.61 27.60
C ASN A 732 14.00 3.38 28.55
N VAL A 733 13.41 4.47 28.05
CA VAL A 733 12.42 5.26 28.78
C VAL A 733 11.03 4.74 28.41
N ASN A 734 10.33 4.15 29.36
CA ASN A 734 8.98 3.62 29.13
C ASN A 734 7.93 4.74 29.17
N LYS A 735 6.69 4.44 28.74
CA LYS A 735 5.58 5.41 28.66
C LYS A 735 5.10 6.01 30.00
N LYS A 736 5.62 5.54 31.15
CA LYS A 736 5.31 6.11 32.48
C LYS A 736 5.92 7.52 32.61
N TYR A 737 7.03 7.78 31.92
CA TYR A 737 7.76 9.03 31.99
C TYR A 737 7.43 9.92 30.80
N ASP A 738 7.32 11.23 31.03
CA ASP A 738 7.34 12.22 29.97
C ASP A 738 8.78 12.37 29.47
N PHE A 739 9.06 11.82 28.28
CA PHE A 739 10.41 11.81 27.71
C PHE A 739 10.90 13.21 27.35
N ASP A 740 9.99 14.11 26.99
CA ASP A 740 10.35 15.46 26.60
C ASP A 740 10.73 16.29 27.83
N ASN A 741 10.10 16.01 28.98
CA ASN A 741 10.24 16.74 30.24
C ASN A 741 10.72 15.87 31.42
N LEU A 742 11.78 15.08 31.24
CA LEU A 742 12.35 14.27 32.32
C LEU A 742 12.93 15.14 33.45
N SER A 743 12.48 14.91 34.69
CA SER A 743 13.08 15.55 35.86
C SER A 743 14.42 14.91 36.23
N ALA A 744 15.26 15.62 36.99
CA ALA A 744 16.52 15.07 37.51
C ALA A 744 16.29 13.78 38.32
N THR A 745 15.21 13.74 39.09
CA THR A 745 14.76 12.54 39.83
C THR A 745 14.41 11.37 38.92
N ASP A 746 13.71 11.61 37.80
CA ASP A 746 13.37 10.55 36.85
C ASP A 746 14.62 9.94 36.20
N ILE A 747 15.59 10.80 35.87
CA ILE A 747 16.86 10.38 35.28
C ILE A 747 17.64 9.48 36.24
N VAL A 748 17.77 9.91 37.50
CA VAL A 748 18.44 9.12 38.55
C VAL A 748 17.69 7.80 38.78
N GLU A 749 16.35 7.84 38.89
CA GLU A 749 15.53 6.63 39.06
C GLU A 749 15.78 5.65 37.92
N LEU A 750 15.72 6.11 36.66
CA LEU A 750 15.93 5.27 35.48
C LEU A 750 17.34 4.66 35.41
N ILE A 751 18.37 5.42 35.80
CA ILE A 751 19.76 4.96 35.83
C ILE A 751 19.95 3.91 36.94
N GLU A 752 19.50 4.19 38.16
CA GLU A 752 19.62 3.27 39.30
C GLU A 752 18.77 2.01 39.10
N ASP A 753 17.59 2.12 38.50
CA ASP A 753 16.79 0.99 38.09
C ASP A 753 17.52 0.09 37.10
N LYS A 754 18.21 0.70 36.13
CA LYS A 754 19.00 -0.05 35.15
C LYS A 754 20.16 -0.75 35.83
N LYS A 755 20.90 -0.07 36.71
CA LYS A 755 22.00 -0.66 37.49
C LYS A 755 21.50 -1.85 38.30
N ARG A 756 20.41 -1.68 39.07
CA ARG A 756 19.78 -2.76 39.85
C ARG A 756 19.38 -3.94 38.96
N LYS A 757 18.67 -3.69 37.86
CA LYS A 757 18.25 -4.73 36.91
C LYS A 757 19.43 -5.45 36.24
N ASP A 758 20.54 -4.76 36.00
CA ASP A 758 21.73 -5.37 35.42
C ASP A 758 22.49 -6.19 36.47
N ILE A 759 22.49 -5.79 37.76
CA ILE A 759 22.99 -6.61 38.88
C ILE A 759 22.13 -7.88 39.05
N GLU A 760 20.79 -7.75 39.07
CA GLU A 760 19.85 -8.89 39.23
C GLU A 760 19.89 -9.91 38.08
N LYS A 761 20.42 -9.50 36.91
CA LYS A 761 20.65 -10.40 35.79
C LYS A 761 21.83 -11.31 36.04
N VAL A 762 22.83 -10.88 36.79
CA VAL A 762 24.04 -11.68 37.03
C VAL A 762 23.66 -12.86 37.93
N LEU A 763 23.89 -14.06 37.40
CA LEU A 763 23.68 -15.32 38.11
C LEU A 763 24.95 -15.76 38.82
N HIS A 764 26.08 -15.65 38.11
CA HIS A 764 27.42 -15.95 38.61
C HIS A 764 28.40 -14.91 38.08
N ASN A 765 29.32 -14.45 38.93
CA ASN A 765 30.38 -13.53 38.55
C ASN A 765 31.71 -14.03 39.14
N TRP A 766 32.60 -14.53 38.29
CA TRP A 766 33.94 -14.95 38.67
C TRP A 766 34.94 -13.92 38.14
N GLU A 767 35.21 -12.91 38.95
CA GLU A 767 35.99 -11.72 38.58
C GLU A 767 37.43 -12.08 38.22
N ASP A 768 38.08 -12.94 39.01
CA ASP A 768 39.46 -13.41 38.79
C ASP A 768 39.65 -14.11 37.42
N GLU A 769 38.56 -14.65 36.86
CA GLU A 769 38.55 -15.39 35.59
C GLU A 769 38.02 -14.56 34.42
N GLY A 770 37.48 -13.36 34.71
CA GLY A 770 36.78 -12.50 33.76
C GLY A 770 35.54 -13.18 33.15
N ILE A 771 34.87 -14.06 33.90
CA ILE A 771 33.70 -14.83 33.44
C ILE A 771 32.45 -14.38 34.17
N ARG A 772 31.41 -14.04 33.41
CA ARG A 772 30.10 -13.68 33.96
C ARG A 772 28.97 -14.49 33.30
N VAL A 773 28.06 -15.00 34.12
CA VAL A 773 26.82 -15.66 33.66
C VAL A 773 25.64 -14.76 33.99
N GLU A 774 24.82 -14.46 33.00
CA GLU A 774 23.69 -13.54 33.16
C GLU A 774 22.40 -14.07 32.51
N LYS A 775 21.25 -13.71 33.08
CA LYS A 775 19.92 -13.98 32.52
C LYS A 775 19.76 -13.26 31.17
N ALA A 776 19.27 -13.97 30.17
CA ALA A 776 18.93 -13.46 28.84
C ALA A 776 17.41 -13.40 28.63
N ARG A 777 16.97 -12.92 27.46
CA ARG A 777 15.54 -12.82 27.14
C ARG A 777 14.88 -14.19 27.06
N TRP A 778 13.60 -14.23 27.37
CA TRP A 778 12.75 -15.42 27.30
C TRP A 778 13.19 -16.59 28.18
N GLY A 779 13.91 -16.37 29.29
CA GLY A 779 14.33 -17.44 30.20
C GLY A 779 15.54 -18.25 29.71
N ARG A 780 16.34 -17.68 28.79
CA ARG A 780 17.68 -18.17 28.43
C ARG A 780 18.74 -17.52 29.34
N SER A 781 19.99 -17.93 29.22
CA SER A 781 21.12 -17.30 29.93
C SER A 781 22.33 -17.15 29.01
N ASN A 782 23.25 -16.24 29.30
CA ASN A 782 24.48 -16.02 28.54
C ASN A 782 25.70 -16.21 29.44
N ILE A 783 26.76 -16.81 28.88
CA ILE A 783 28.12 -16.76 29.43
C ILE A 783 28.91 -15.70 28.67
N LEU A 784 29.61 -14.83 29.39
CA LEU A 784 30.44 -13.75 28.86
C LEU A 784 31.88 -13.91 29.34
N LYS A 785 32.85 -13.83 28.42
CA LYS A 785 34.30 -13.76 28.71
C LYS A 785 34.99 -12.84 27.69
N GLY A 786 35.33 -11.61 28.08
CA GLY A 786 35.85 -10.59 27.15
C GLY A 786 34.85 -10.28 26.01
N LYS A 787 35.27 -10.43 24.75
CA LYS A 787 34.39 -10.27 23.57
C LYS A 787 33.55 -11.52 23.24
N LEU A 788 33.78 -12.63 23.94
CA LEU A 788 33.07 -13.89 23.70
C LEU A 788 31.73 -13.89 24.45
N LYS A 789 30.65 -14.18 23.71
CA LYS A 789 29.30 -14.33 24.24
C LYS A 789 28.70 -15.66 23.78
N ILE A 790 28.34 -16.52 24.73
CA ILE A 790 27.76 -17.84 24.46
C ILE A 790 26.35 -17.87 25.05
N GLU A 791 25.34 -18.08 24.22
CA GLU A 791 23.94 -18.22 24.67
C GLU A 791 23.66 -19.68 25.05
N LEU A 792 23.06 -19.86 26.23
CA LEU A 792 22.60 -21.12 26.77
C LEU A 792 21.08 -21.28 26.52
N PRO A 793 20.63 -22.47 26.09
CA PRO A 793 19.21 -22.74 25.89
C PRO A 793 18.45 -22.77 27.22
N LYS A 794 17.13 -22.55 27.18
CA LYS A 794 16.26 -22.51 28.37
C LYS A 794 16.24 -23.81 29.21
N THR A 795 16.69 -24.91 28.62
CA THR A 795 16.78 -26.23 29.27
C THR A 795 17.94 -26.31 30.27
N VAL A 796 18.89 -25.37 30.21
CA VAL A 796 20.03 -25.32 31.12
C VAL A 796 19.70 -24.39 32.29
N ASP A 797 19.70 -24.94 33.50
CA ASP A 797 19.56 -24.15 34.72
C ASP A 797 20.88 -23.45 35.05
N ALA A 798 21.02 -22.23 34.53
CA ALA A 798 22.23 -21.43 34.69
C ALA A 798 22.53 -21.01 36.13
N THR A 799 21.58 -21.16 37.07
CA THR A 799 21.80 -20.84 38.48
C THR A 799 22.66 -21.89 39.19
N LYS A 800 22.72 -23.11 38.66
CA LYS A 800 23.46 -24.24 39.26
C LYS A 800 24.83 -24.50 38.63
N LEU A 801 25.21 -23.72 37.62
CA LEU A 801 26.47 -23.91 36.92
C LEU A 801 27.66 -23.59 37.82
N THR A 802 28.63 -24.50 37.85
CA THR A 802 29.92 -24.33 38.52
C THR A 802 30.93 -23.63 37.60
N LEU A 803 32.01 -23.09 38.17
CA LEU A 803 33.07 -22.44 37.40
C LEU A 803 33.73 -23.41 36.42
N GLU A 804 33.99 -24.67 36.81
CA GLU A 804 34.57 -25.67 35.90
C GLU A 804 33.66 -25.93 34.69
N GLU A 805 32.35 -26.14 34.91
CA GLU A 805 31.40 -26.39 33.81
C GLU A 805 31.33 -25.21 32.83
N VAL A 806 31.38 -23.98 33.34
CA VAL A 806 31.37 -22.77 32.50
C VAL A 806 32.66 -22.64 31.69
N LYS A 807 33.82 -22.92 32.29
CA LYS A 807 35.11 -22.95 31.58
C LYS A 807 35.09 -24.01 30.46
N ASP A 808 34.52 -25.17 30.74
CA ASP A 808 34.37 -26.29 29.80
C ASP A 808 33.48 -25.92 28.58
N ILE A 809 32.37 -25.22 28.83
CA ILE A 809 31.48 -24.71 27.78
C ILE A 809 32.19 -23.67 26.91
N ILE A 810 32.97 -22.78 27.53
CA ILE A 810 33.76 -21.77 26.82
C ILE A 810 34.79 -22.45 25.91
N GLU A 811 35.53 -23.44 26.41
CA GLU A 811 36.54 -24.15 25.63
C GLU A 811 35.93 -24.87 24.41
N LYS A 812 34.80 -25.56 24.60
CA LYS A 812 34.09 -26.27 23.52
C LYS A 812 33.52 -25.34 22.44
N LYS A 813 33.15 -24.11 22.80
CA LYS A 813 32.51 -23.13 21.90
C LYS A 813 33.49 -22.12 21.32
N THR A 814 34.73 -22.05 21.82
CA THR A 814 35.76 -21.17 21.27
C THR A 814 36.31 -21.78 19.97
N PRO A 815 36.25 -21.09 18.82
CA PRO A 815 36.75 -21.63 17.56
C PRO A 815 38.25 -21.93 17.65
N LYS A 816 38.66 -23.17 17.34
CA LYS A 816 40.08 -23.56 17.28
C LYS A 816 40.84 -22.61 16.35
N LYS A 817 41.92 -22.01 16.85
CA LYS A 817 42.81 -21.10 16.11
C LYS A 817 43.27 -21.81 14.81
N LYS A 818 42.91 -21.28 13.64
CA LYS A 818 43.41 -21.79 12.34
C LYS A 818 44.94 -21.65 12.34
N THR A 819 45.65 -22.77 12.27
CA THR A 819 47.07 -22.81 11.96
C THR A 819 47.28 -22.15 10.60
N THR A 820 48.01 -21.04 10.59
CA THR A 820 48.34 -20.29 9.39
C THR A 820 49.27 -21.16 8.53
N LYS A 821 48.81 -21.61 7.35
CA LYS A 821 49.68 -22.27 6.37
C LYS A 821 50.76 -21.26 5.95
N ARG A 822 52.02 -21.60 6.24
CA ARG A 822 53.21 -20.86 5.82
C ARG A 822 53.21 -20.79 4.29
N LYS A 823 53.25 -19.57 3.73
CA LYS A 823 53.41 -19.35 2.28
C LYS A 823 54.70 -20.04 1.82
N THR A 824 54.58 -20.99 0.90
CA THR A 824 55.70 -21.48 0.10
C THR A 824 56.18 -20.33 -0.78
N LYS A 825 57.43 -19.89 -0.57
CA LYS A 825 58.14 -19.04 -1.54
C LYS A 825 58.33 -19.89 -2.81
N LYS A 826 57.81 -19.43 -3.95
CA LYS A 826 58.29 -19.87 -5.25
C LYS A 826 59.76 -19.42 -5.37
N LYS A 827 60.65 -20.38 -5.62
CA LYS A 827 61.92 -20.13 -6.29
C LYS A 827 61.69 -20.21 -7.79
#